data_AF-P54278-F1
#
_entry.id   AF-P54278-F1
#
_cell.length_a   1.000
_cell.length_b   1.000
_cell.length_c   1.000
_cell.angle_alpha   90.00
_cell.angle_beta   90.00
_cell.angle_gamma   90.00
#
_symmetry.space_group_name_H-M   'P 1'
#
loop_
_entity.id
_entity.type
_entity.pdbx_description
1 polymer ?
#
loop_
_entity_poly.entity_id
_entity_poly.type
_entity_poly.pdbx_seq_one_letter_code
_entity_poly.pdbx_strand_id
1 'polypeptide(L)'
;MERAESSSTEPAKAIKPIDRKSVHQICSGQVVLSLSTAVKELVENSLDAGATNIDLKLKDYGVDLIEVSDNGCGVEEENFEGLTLKHHTSKIQEFADLTQVETFGFRGEALSSLCALSDVTISTCHASAKVGTRLMFDHNGKIIQKTPYPRPRGTTVSVQQLFSTLPVRHKEFQRNIKKEYAKMVQVLHAYCIISAGIRVSCTNQLGQGKRQPVVCTGGSPSIKENIGSVFGQKQLQSLIPFVQLPPSDSVCEEYGLSCSDALHNLFYISGFISQCTHGVGRSSTDRQFFFINRRPCDPAKVCRLVNEVYHMYNRHQYPFVVLNISVDSECVDINVTPDKRQILLQEEKLLLAVLKTSLIGMFDSDVNKLNVSQQPLLDVEGNLIKMHAADLEKPMVEKQDQSPSLRTGEEKKDVSISRLREAFSLRHTTENKPHSPKTPEPRRSPLGQKRGMLSSSTSGAISDKGVLRPQKEAVSSSHGPSDPTDRAEVEKDSGHGSTSVDSEGFSIPDTGSHCSSEYAASSPGDRGSQEHVDSQEKAPKTDDSFSDVDCHSNQEDTGCKFRVLPQPTNLATPNTKRFKKEEILSSSDICQKLVNTQDMSASQVDVAVKINKKVVPLDFSMSSLAKRIKQLHHEAQQSEGEQNYRKFRAKICPGENQAAEDELRKEISKTMFAEMEIIGQFNLGFIITKLNEDIFIVDQHATDEKYNFEMLQQHTVLQGQRLIAPQTLNLTAVNEAVLIENLEIFRKNGFDFVIDENAPVTERAKLISLPTSKNWTFGPQDVDELIFMLSDSPGVMCRPSRVKQMFASRACRKSVMIGTALNTSEMKKLITHMGEMDHPWNCPHGRPTMRHIANLGVISQN
;
A
#
# COMPACT_ATOMS: atom_id res chain seq x y z
N MET A 1 42.22 -4.25 -43.46
CA MET A 1 43.22 -5.30 -43.22
C MET A 1 43.06 -5.64 -41.76
N GLU A 2 42.81 -6.90 -41.51
CA GLU A 2 41.75 -7.34 -40.62
C GLU A 2 41.91 -6.85 -39.17
N ARG A 3 40.80 -6.37 -38.61
CA ARG A 3 40.46 -6.64 -37.21
C ARG A 3 39.30 -7.62 -37.25
N ALA A 4 39.42 -8.71 -36.51
CA ALA A 4 38.45 -9.80 -36.54
C ALA A 4 37.31 -9.54 -35.56
N GLU A 5 36.08 -9.76 -36.03
CA GLU A 5 34.94 -10.00 -35.16
C GLU A 5 34.93 -11.49 -34.79
N SER A 6 35.12 -11.80 -33.51
CA SER A 6 35.02 -13.15 -32.97
C SER A 6 33.74 -13.27 -32.14
N SER A 7 32.60 -13.40 -32.80
CA SER A 7 31.32 -13.67 -32.13
C SER A 7 31.33 -15.09 -31.54
N SER A 8 31.44 -15.19 -30.22
CA SER A 8 31.54 -16.49 -29.53
C SER A 8 30.18 -17.19 -29.44
N THR A 9 29.86 -18.01 -30.44
CA THR A 9 28.76 -18.98 -30.38
C THR A 9 29.10 -20.14 -29.42
N GLU A 10 29.06 -19.90 -28.11
CA GLU A 10 28.97 -21.01 -27.15
C GLU A 10 27.65 -21.77 -27.39
N PRO A 11 27.67 -23.11 -27.50
CA PRO A 11 26.44 -23.88 -27.58
C PRO A 11 25.65 -23.76 -26.27
N ALA A 12 24.33 -23.65 -26.36
CA ALA A 12 23.45 -23.48 -25.22
C ALA A 12 23.66 -24.59 -24.17
N LYS A 13 23.95 -24.20 -22.93
CA LYS A 13 24.31 -25.14 -21.84
C LYS A 13 23.11 -26.04 -21.52
N ALA A 14 23.31 -27.34 -21.68
CA ALA A 14 22.28 -28.35 -21.44
C ALA A 14 21.70 -28.24 -20.02
N ILE A 15 20.37 -28.19 -19.93
CA ILE A 15 19.66 -28.12 -18.64
C ILE A 15 19.95 -29.38 -17.83
N LYS A 16 20.40 -29.19 -16.59
CA LYS A 16 20.67 -30.26 -15.62
C LYS A 16 19.86 -30.01 -14.34
N PRO A 17 19.44 -31.07 -13.63
CA PRO A 17 18.79 -30.91 -12.34
C PRO A 17 19.75 -30.25 -11.33
N ILE A 18 19.22 -29.33 -10.54
CA ILE A 18 19.91 -28.75 -9.38
C ILE A 18 20.08 -29.85 -8.32
N ASP A 19 21.18 -29.84 -7.57
CA ASP A 19 21.42 -30.84 -6.52
C ASP A 19 20.39 -30.72 -5.40
N ARG A 20 20.12 -31.84 -4.71
CA ARG A 20 19.06 -31.91 -3.68
C ARG A 20 19.29 -30.95 -2.50
N LYS A 21 20.52 -30.59 -2.17
CA LYS A 21 20.81 -29.66 -1.06
C LYS A 21 20.52 -28.23 -1.46
N SER A 22 20.95 -27.81 -2.65
CA SER A 22 20.61 -26.49 -3.21
C SER A 22 19.11 -26.35 -3.44
N VAL A 23 18.42 -27.36 -4.00
CA VAL A 23 16.94 -27.36 -4.10
C VAL A 23 16.30 -27.21 -2.72
N HIS A 24 16.77 -27.99 -1.73
CA HIS A 24 16.24 -27.90 -0.37
C HIS A 24 16.39 -26.48 0.21
N GLN A 25 17.57 -25.85 0.09
CA GLN A 25 17.83 -24.49 0.56
C GLN A 25 17.04 -23.42 -0.20
N ILE A 26 16.89 -23.54 -1.53
CA ILE A 26 16.10 -22.62 -2.35
C ILE A 26 14.62 -22.64 -1.94
N CYS A 27 14.01 -23.82 -1.84
CA CYS A 27 12.61 -23.95 -1.43
C CYS A 27 12.42 -23.49 0.02
N SER A 28 13.30 -23.87 0.96
CA SER A 28 13.25 -23.38 2.35
C SER A 28 13.35 -21.85 2.43
N GLY A 29 14.18 -21.26 1.57
CA GLY A 29 14.33 -19.80 1.43
C GLY A 29 13.16 -19.08 0.78
N GLN A 30 12.19 -19.79 0.20
CA GLN A 30 10.91 -19.25 -0.29
C GLN A 30 9.80 -19.34 0.77
N VAL A 31 9.88 -20.31 1.69
CA VAL A 31 8.96 -20.42 2.85
C VAL A 31 9.31 -19.36 3.90
N VAL A 32 10.51 -19.46 4.50
CA VAL A 32 10.95 -18.52 5.55
C VAL A 32 11.59 -17.29 4.92
N LEU A 33 10.74 -16.34 4.50
CA LEU A 33 11.21 -15.14 3.80
C LEU A 33 11.86 -14.07 4.71
N SER A 34 11.48 -14.05 5.98
CA SER A 34 11.70 -12.92 6.89
C SER A 34 11.70 -13.35 8.36
N LEU A 35 12.26 -12.52 9.26
CA LEU A 35 12.19 -12.74 10.72
C LEU A 35 10.73 -12.80 11.18
N SER A 36 9.91 -11.94 10.59
CA SER A 36 8.46 -11.91 10.80
C SER A 36 7.74 -13.21 10.39
N THR A 37 8.25 -13.96 9.42
CA THR A 37 7.68 -15.26 9.00
C THR A 37 8.18 -16.39 9.89
N ALA A 38 9.48 -16.40 10.25
CA ALA A 38 10.04 -17.37 11.20
C ALA A 38 9.31 -17.33 12.56
N VAL A 39 9.10 -16.13 13.12
CA VAL A 39 8.36 -15.97 14.39
C VAL A 39 6.88 -16.32 14.21
N LYS A 40 6.25 -15.97 13.07
CA LYS A 40 4.86 -16.37 12.76
C LYS A 40 4.71 -17.88 12.83
N GLU A 41 5.54 -18.65 12.12
CA GLU A 41 5.40 -20.10 12.03
C GLU A 41 5.64 -20.81 13.37
N LEU A 42 6.55 -20.30 14.22
CA LEU A 42 6.76 -20.85 15.56
C LEU A 42 5.56 -20.57 16.48
N VAL A 43 5.00 -19.35 16.45
CA VAL A 43 3.79 -19.01 17.21
C VAL A 43 2.56 -19.77 16.69
N GLU A 44 2.37 -19.88 15.37
CA GLU A 44 1.33 -20.71 14.74
C GLU A 44 1.42 -22.17 15.22
N ASN A 45 2.63 -22.74 15.33
CA ASN A 45 2.82 -24.10 15.82
C ASN A 45 2.54 -24.26 17.33
N SER A 46 2.91 -23.30 18.19
CA SER A 46 2.56 -23.35 19.61
C SER A 46 1.05 -23.15 19.86
N LEU A 47 0.37 -22.35 19.04
CA LEU A 47 -1.09 -22.21 19.05
C LEU A 47 -1.78 -23.53 18.64
N ASP A 48 -1.35 -24.14 17.52
CA ASP A 48 -1.85 -25.45 17.08
C ASP A 48 -1.57 -26.59 18.08
N ALA A 49 -0.54 -26.44 18.93
CA ALA A 49 -0.25 -27.36 20.04
C ALA A 49 -1.11 -27.13 21.29
N GLY A 50 -2.10 -26.23 21.26
CA GLY A 50 -3.00 -25.95 22.37
C GLY A 50 -2.35 -25.24 23.55
N ALA A 51 -1.32 -24.41 23.31
CA ALA A 51 -0.63 -23.69 24.37
C ALA A 51 -1.47 -22.54 24.97
N THR A 52 -1.50 -22.44 26.30
CA THR A 52 -2.05 -21.28 27.04
C THR A 52 -0.98 -20.28 27.47
N ASN A 53 0.29 -20.63 27.28
CA ASN A 53 1.47 -19.79 27.50
C ASN A 53 2.44 -19.92 26.31
N ILE A 54 2.89 -18.79 25.77
CA ILE A 54 3.89 -18.70 24.71
C ILE A 54 4.88 -17.59 25.09
N ASP A 55 6.09 -17.97 25.49
CA ASP A 55 7.16 -17.08 25.93
C ASP A 55 8.26 -16.98 24.87
N LEU A 56 8.41 -15.79 24.27
CA LEU A 56 9.40 -15.49 23.25
C LEU A 56 10.64 -14.78 23.85
N LYS A 57 11.83 -15.26 23.50
CA LYS A 57 13.11 -14.63 23.87
C LYS A 57 13.93 -14.42 22.60
N LEU A 58 14.23 -13.16 22.33
CA LEU A 58 15.05 -12.71 21.20
C LEU A 58 16.39 -12.22 21.73
N LYS A 59 17.47 -12.50 20.99
CA LYS A 59 18.76 -11.84 21.18
C LYS A 59 19.17 -11.07 19.94
N ASP A 60 19.70 -9.88 20.15
CA ASP A 60 20.09 -8.92 19.12
C ASP A 60 19.01 -8.79 18.04
N TYR A 61 17.78 -8.52 18.48
CA TYR A 61 16.57 -8.40 17.67
C TYR A 61 16.16 -9.67 16.90
N GLY A 62 16.74 -10.83 17.20
CA GLY A 62 16.49 -12.11 16.53
C GLY A 62 17.60 -12.53 15.55
N VAL A 63 18.76 -11.86 15.56
CA VAL A 63 19.94 -12.26 14.77
C VAL A 63 20.68 -13.44 15.41
N ASP A 64 20.98 -13.35 16.71
CA ASP A 64 21.70 -14.43 17.43
C ASP A 64 20.78 -15.61 17.77
N LEU A 65 19.63 -15.31 18.37
CA LEU A 65 18.67 -16.31 18.88
C LEU A 65 17.23 -15.82 18.73
N ILE A 66 16.37 -16.72 18.26
CA ILE A 66 14.92 -16.68 18.40
C ILE A 66 14.54 -17.94 19.17
N GLU A 67 14.05 -17.78 20.40
CA GLU A 67 13.54 -18.88 21.22
C GLU A 67 12.05 -18.68 21.48
N VAL A 68 11.24 -19.68 21.13
CA VAL A 68 9.79 -19.71 21.40
C VAL A 68 9.52 -20.91 22.30
N SER A 69 8.95 -20.66 23.48
CA SER A 69 8.68 -21.66 24.50
C SER A 69 7.20 -21.72 24.84
N ASP A 70 6.62 -22.90 24.87
CA ASP A 70 5.20 -23.13 25.13
C ASP A 70 4.91 -24.22 26.17
N ASN A 71 3.64 -24.31 26.56
CA ASN A 71 3.08 -25.33 27.45
C ASN A 71 2.02 -26.21 26.74
N GLY A 72 2.10 -26.34 25.42
CA GLY A 72 1.16 -27.13 24.61
C GLY A 72 1.20 -28.63 24.93
N CYS A 73 0.63 -29.46 24.04
CA CYS A 73 0.67 -30.92 24.17
C CYS A 73 2.11 -31.46 24.31
N GLY A 74 3.07 -30.89 23.57
CA GLY A 74 4.40 -31.46 23.36
C GLY A 74 4.41 -32.47 22.21
N VAL A 75 5.60 -32.94 21.81
CA VAL A 75 5.75 -33.91 20.71
C VAL A 75 6.05 -35.30 21.28
N GLU A 76 5.43 -36.32 20.72
CA GLU A 76 5.70 -37.72 21.06
C GLU A 76 6.99 -38.25 20.40
N GLU A 77 7.65 -39.19 21.08
CA GLU A 77 9.00 -39.64 20.72
C GLU A 77 9.06 -40.31 19.34
N GLU A 78 7.98 -40.98 18.93
CA GLU A 78 7.81 -41.59 17.60
C GLU A 78 7.81 -40.55 16.48
N ASN A 79 7.37 -39.32 16.76
CA ASN A 79 7.28 -38.23 15.78
C ASN A 79 8.56 -37.38 15.69
N PHE A 80 9.58 -37.64 16.52
CA PHE A 80 10.79 -36.80 16.58
C PHE A 80 11.57 -36.74 15.27
N GLU A 81 11.64 -37.84 14.50
CA GLU A 81 12.29 -37.84 13.18
C GLU A 81 11.42 -37.14 12.12
N GLY A 82 10.09 -37.23 12.25
CA GLY A 82 9.13 -36.61 11.32
C GLY A 82 9.04 -35.08 11.42
N LEU A 83 9.38 -34.49 12.57
CA LEU A 83 9.28 -33.04 12.84
C LEU A 83 9.91 -32.13 11.78
N THR A 84 10.97 -32.59 11.14
CA THR A 84 11.84 -31.80 10.27
C THR A 84 11.95 -32.38 8.86
N LEU A 85 11.16 -33.42 8.53
CA LEU A 85 10.98 -33.89 7.17
C LEU A 85 10.05 -32.96 6.39
N LYS A 86 10.33 -32.76 5.09
CA LYS A 86 9.45 -31.96 4.23
C LYS A 86 8.14 -32.68 3.93
N HIS A 87 7.07 -31.90 3.85
CA HIS A 87 5.70 -32.36 3.57
C HIS A 87 5.16 -33.35 4.61
N HIS A 88 5.73 -33.37 5.83
CA HIS A 88 5.22 -34.16 6.96
C HIS A 88 4.46 -33.23 7.91
N THR A 89 3.23 -33.62 8.26
CA THR A 89 2.34 -32.82 9.12
C THR A 89 1.34 -33.74 9.82
N SER A 90 0.86 -33.32 10.99
CA SER A 90 -0.23 -33.99 11.73
C SER A 90 -1.59 -33.33 11.50
N LYS A 91 -1.67 -32.32 10.62
CA LYS A 91 -2.76 -31.33 10.56
C LYS A 91 -3.68 -31.49 9.34
N ILE A 92 -3.20 -32.16 8.29
CA ILE A 92 -3.96 -32.58 7.10
C ILE A 92 -3.40 -33.96 6.66
N GLN A 93 -4.26 -34.80 6.09
CA GLN A 93 -3.91 -36.12 5.54
C GLN A 93 -4.29 -36.21 4.06
N GLU A 94 -5.41 -35.62 3.65
CA GLU A 94 -5.90 -35.62 2.27
C GLU A 94 -6.05 -34.20 1.70
N PHE A 95 -6.17 -34.09 0.37
CA PHE A 95 -6.37 -32.79 -0.29
C PHE A 95 -7.72 -32.15 0.07
N ALA A 96 -8.73 -32.94 0.44
CA ALA A 96 -10.03 -32.44 0.88
C ALA A 96 -9.96 -31.66 2.21
N ASP A 97 -8.98 -31.96 3.07
CA ASP A 97 -8.79 -31.21 4.31
C ASP A 97 -8.43 -29.74 4.05
N LEU A 98 -7.86 -29.42 2.87
CA LEU A 98 -7.46 -28.05 2.49
C LEU A 98 -8.64 -27.09 2.39
N THR A 99 -9.87 -27.58 2.16
CA THR A 99 -11.10 -26.76 2.15
C THR A 99 -11.69 -26.51 3.54
N GLN A 100 -11.22 -27.20 4.58
CA GLN A 100 -11.74 -27.10 5.96
C GLN A 100 -10.63 -26.85 7.01
N VAL A 101 -9.51 -26.20 6.61
CA VAL A 101 -8.34 -26.01 7.49
C VAL A 101 -8.60 -25.03 8.64
N GLU A 102 -8.98 -25.55 9.80
CA GLU A 102 -9.03 -24.80 11.05
C GLU A 102 -7.63 -24.45 11.61
N THR A 103 -6.61 -25.26 11.31
CA THR A 103 -5.26 -25.12 11.90
C THR A 103 -4.42 -24.01 11.30
N PHE A 104 -3.55 -23.38 12.10
CA PHE A 104 -2.68 -22.33 11.62
C PHE A 104 -1.63 -22.86 10.63
N GLY A 105 -0.99 -23.99 10.92
CA GLY A 105 -0.11 -24.73 10.01
C GLY A 105 -0.83 -25.83 9.23
N PHE A 106 -0.36 -26.11 8.00
CA PHE A 106 -0.82 -27.28 7.23
C PHE A 106 0.25 -27.86 6.28
N ARG A 107 1.07 -27.03 5.60
CA ARG A 107 2.04 -27.48 4.57
C ARG A 107 3.19 -28.42 5.01
N GLY A 108 3.45 -28.59 6.31
CA GLY A 108 4.51 -29.51 6.78
C GLY A 108 5.96 -29.10 6.40
N GLU A 109 6.23 -27.79 6.25
CA GLU A 109 7.51 -27.29 5.74
C GLU A 109 8.30 -26.40 6.71
N ALA A 110 7.64 -25.80 7.71
CA ALA A 110 8.19 -24.75 8.59
C ALA A 110 9.51 -25.13 9.28
N LEU A 111 9.50 -26.18 10.13
CA LEU A 111 10.68 -26.60 10.89
C LEU A 111 11.81 -27.08 9.97
N SER A 112 11.48 -27.83 8.90
CA SER A 112 12.47 -28.22 7.87
C SER A 112 13.13 -27.01 7.20
N SER A 113 12.37 -25.92 7.02
CA SER A 113 12.85 -24.70 6.38
C SER A 113 13.73 -23.88 7.30
N LEU A 114 13.42 -23.85 8.59
CA LEU A 114 14.28 -23.27 9.62
C LEU A 114 15.61 -24.03 9.71
N CYS A 115 15.61 -25.38 9.78
CA CYS A 115 16.84 -26.18 9.81
C CYS A 115 17.80 -25.86 8.65
N ALA A 116 17.28 -25.71 7.43
CA ALA A 116 18.08 -25.38 6.25
C ALA A 116 18.78 -24.00 6.30
N LEU A 117 18.29 -23.11 7.16
CA LEU A 117 18.61 -21.68 7.21
C LEU A 117 19.24 -21.23 8.55
N SER A 118 19.31 -22.12 9.54
CA SER A 118 19.70 -21.78 10.92
C SER A 118 20.05 -23.04 11.71
N ASP A 119 20.67 -22.86 12.88
CA ASP A 119 20.94 -23.97 13.81
C ASP A 119 19.73 -24.16 14.73
N VAL A 120 19.02 -25.29 14.58
CA VAL A 120 17.76 -25.55 15.29
C VAL A 120 17.94 -26.58 16.41
N THR A 121 17.59 -26.16 17.63
CA THR A 121 17.40 -27.03 18.79
C THR A 121 15.91 -27.07 19.15
N ILE A 122 15.36 -28.25 19.39
CA ILE A 122 14.01 -28.42 19.96
C ILE A 122 14.15 -29.14 21.29
N SER A 123 13.51 -28.66 22.35
CA SER A 123 13.29 -29.46 23.56
C SER A 123 11.80 -29.61 23.81
N THR A 124 11.32 -30.82 24.04
CA THR A 124 9.87 -31.11 24.12
C THR A 124 9.58 -32.23 25.10
N CYS A 125 8.35 -32.25 25.62
CA CYS A 125 7.85 -33.27 26.53
C CYS A 125 6.35 -33.43 26.30
N HIS A 126 5.92 -34.59 25.79
CA HIS A 126 4.50 -34.93 25.69
C HIS A 126 3.96 -35.49 27.00
N ALA A 127 2.63 -35.47 27.19
CA ALA A 127 1.97 -35.98 28.39
C ALA A 127 2.21 -37.49 28.64
N SER A 128 2.51 -38.28 27.60
CA SER A 128 2.86 -39.70 27.70
C SER A 128 4.33 -39.96 28.10
N ALA A 129 5.21 -38.96 27.98
CA ALA A 129 6.64 -39.10 28.22
C ALA A 129 7.01 -38.90 29.70
N LYS A 130 7.81 -39.82 30.27
CA LYS A 130 8.30 -39.71 31.66
C LYS A 130 9.38 -38.64 31.86
N VAL A 131 10.12 -38.32 30.80
CA VAL A 131 11.17 -37.30 30.78
C VAL A 131 11.10 -36.60 29.41
N GLY A 132 11.29 -35.29 29.39
CA GLY A 132 11.43 -34.55 28.14
C GLY A 132 12.71 -34.95 27.38
N THR A 133 12.76 -34.60 26.10
CA THR A 133 13.92 -34.83 25.23
C THR A 133 14.39 -33.51 24.62
N ARG A 134 15.71 -33.34 24.50
CA ARG A 134 16.34 -32.29 23.70
C ARG A 134 16.93 -32.89 22.42
N LEU A 135 16.57 -32.29 21.30
CA LEU A 135 16.95 -32.63 19.93
C LEU A 135 17.78 -31.49 19.35
N MET A 136 18.87 -31.82 18.67
CA MET A 136 19.63 -30.88 17.81
C MET A 136 19.59 -31.40 16.38
N PHE A 137 19.33 -30.53 15.41
CA PHE A 137 19.16 -30.90 14.01
C PHE A 137 20.27 -30.35 13.12
N ASP A 138 20.59 -31.06 12.04
CA ASP A 138 21.45 -30.57 10.95
C ASP A 138 20.66 -29.74 9.92
N HIS A 139 21.36 -29.09 8.99
CA HIS A 139 20.73 -28.31 7.92
C HIS A 139 19.98 -29.15 6.86
N ASN A 140 19.88 -30.47 7.03
CA ASN A 140 19.05 -31.37 6.22
C ASN A 140 17.79 -31.83 6.99
N GLY A 141 17.62 -31.39 8.25
CA GLY A 141 16.51 -31.82 9.11
C GLY A 141 16.73 -33.16 9.82
N LYS A 142 17.97 -33.65 9.93
CA LYS A 142 18.30 -34.89 10.66
C LYS A 142 18.74 -34.62 12.09
N ILE A 143 18.37 -35.51 13.02
CA ILE A 143 18.79 -35.40 14.43
C ILE A 143 20.30 -35.72 14.54
N ILE A 144 21.10 -34.74 14.94
CA ILE A 144 22.52 -34.89 15.31
C ILE A 144 22.63 -35.47 16.73
N GLN A 145 21.80 -34.97 17.65
CA GLN A 145 21.87 -35.31 19.06
C GLN A 145 20.47 -35.43 19.65
N LYS A 146 20.22 -36.51 20.39
CA LYS A 146 19.01 -36.76 21.19
C LYS A 146 19.45 -37.03 22.62
N THR A 147 19.07 -36.16 23.58
CA THR A 147 19.42 -36.31 24.99
C THR A 147 18.20 -36.18 25.92
N PRO A 148 18.16 -36.91 27.05
CA PRO A 148 17.13 -36.71 28.05
C PRO A 148 17.26 -35.32 28.67
N TYR A 149 16.16 -34.59 28.75
CA TYR A 149 16.10 -33.21 29.19
C TYR A 149 14.83 -32.97 30.04
N PRO A 150 14.92 -33.05 31.37
CA PRO A 150 13.79 -32.81 32.26
C PRO A 150 13.21 -31.39 32.08
N ARG A 151 11.98 -31.31 31.58
CA ARG A 151 11.22 -30.06 31.36
C ARG A 151 9.72 -30.32 31.58
N PRO A 152 8.90 -29.28 31.86
CA PRO A 152 7.45 -29.41 31.83
C PRO A 152 6.93 -29.75 30.42
N ARG A 153 5.67 -30.21 30.36
CA ARG A 153 4.92 -30.50 29.12
C ARG A 153 4.92 -29.28 28.18
N GLY A 154 4.94 -29.54 26.88
CA GLY A 154 5.06 -28.51 25.83
C GLY A 154 6.46 -28.47 25.24
N THR A 155 6.69 -27.51 24.35
CA THR A 155 7.89 -27.43 23.50
C THR A 155 8.67 -26.14 23.72
N THR A 156 9.96 -26.13 23.43
CA THR A 156 10.74 -24.90 23.19
C THR A 156 11.58 -25.13 21.93
N VAL A 157 11.41 -24.26 20.95
CA VAL A 157 12.22 -24.22 19.73
C VAL A 157 13.18 -23.05 19.83
N SER A 158 14.49 -23.34 19.77
CA SER A 158 15.57 -22.37 19.77
C SER A 158 16.22 -22.37 18.38
N VAL A 159 16.04 -21.27 17.65
CA VAL A 159 16.58 -21.01 16.30
C VAL A 159 17.76 -20.05 16.45
N GLN A 160 18.97 -20.52 16.12
CA GLN A 160 20.21 -19.74 16.26
C GLN A 160 20.77 -19.31 14.90
N GLN A 161 21.32 -18.09 14.84
CA GLN A 161 22.02 -17.53 13.68
C GLN A 161 21.18 -17.58 12.38
N LEU A 162 20.00 -16.93 12.38
CA LEU A 162 19.04 -17.01 11.28
C LEU A 162 19.61 -16.47 9.95
N PHE A 163 19.51 -17.29 8.90
CA PHE A 163 20.09 -17.13 7.56
C PHE A 163 21.61 -17.30 7.47
N SER A 164 22.29 -17.87 8.47
CA SER A 164 23.75 -18.13 8.45
C SER A 164 24.22 -18.87 7.19
N THR A 165 23.43 -19.83 6.70
CA THR A 165 23.72 -20.63 5.51
C THR A 165 23.59 -19.86 4.18
N LEU A 166 23.07 -18.62 4.20
CA LEU A 166 22.90 -17.73 3.05
C LEU A 166 23.57 -16.35 3.30
N PRO A 167 24.91 -16.23 3.15
CA PRO A 167 25.66 -15.06 3.63
C PRO A 167 25.24 -13.69 3.07
N VAL A 168 24.67 -13.65 1.85
CA VAL A 168 24.12 -12.41 1.27
C VAL A 168 22.86 -11.98 2.02
N ARG A 169 21.92 -12.91 2.23
CA ARG A 169 20.67 -12.68 2.97
C ARG A 169 20.94 -12.37 4.43
N HIS A 170 21.92 -13.02 5.06
CA HIS A 170 22.37 -12.71 6.41
C HIS A 170 22.83 -11.25 6.55
N LYS A 171 23.70 -10.77 5.64
CA LYS A 171 24.17 -9.38 5.64
C LYS A 171 23.04 -8.38 5.36
N GLU A 172 22.09 -8.72 4.49
CA GLU A 172 20.91 -7.88 4.26
C GLU A 172 20.00 -7.82 5.49
N PHE A 173 19.71 -8.97 6.11
CA PHE A 173 18.92 -9.08 7.34
C PHE A 173 19.53 -8.25 8.48
N GLN A 174 20.85 -8.35 8.71
CA GLN A 174 21.57 -7.54 9.69
C GLN A 174 21.48 -6.03 9.38
N ARG A 175 21.56 -5.61 8.11
CA ARG A 175 21.42 -4.19 7.71
C ARG A 175 20.00 -3.66 7.86
N ASN A 176 19.00 -4.47 7.55
CA ASN A 176 17.57 -4.11 7.60
C ASN A 176 16.89 -4.47 8.95
N ILE A 177 17.64 -4.94 9.95
CA ILE A 177 17.11 -5.54 11.18
C ILE A 177 16.06 -4.68 11.91
N LYS A 178 16.17 -3.35 11.88
CA LYS A 178 15.19 -2.44 12.49
C LYS A 178 13.81 -2.53 11.80
N LYS A 179 13.76 -2.64 10.48
CA LYS A 179 12.51 -2.82 9.70
C LYS A 179 11.95 -4.23 9.88
N GLU A 180 12.80 -5.24 9.82
CA GLU A 180 12.40 -6.64 10.03
C GLU A 180 11.86 -6.90 11.43
N TYR A 181 12.51 -6.36 12.46
CA TYR A 181 12.04 -6.41 13.84
C TYR A 181 10.70 -5.69 14.01
N ALA A 182 10.51 -4.49 13.43
CA ALA A 182 9.23 -3.79 13.47
C ALA A 182 8.10 -4.60 12.79
N LYS A 183 8.39 -5.20 11.63
CA LYS A 183 7.45 -6.09 10.91
C LYS A 183 7.12 -7.36 11.72
N MET A 184 8.09 -7.90 12.47
CA MET A 184 7.88 -9.04 13.38
C MET A 184 7.02 -8.64 14.58
N VAL A 185 7.32 -7.51 15.22
CA VAL A 185 6.53 -6.96 16.34
C VAL A 185 5.08 -6.72 15.92
N GLN A 186 4.83 -6.21 14.71
CA GLN A 186 3.47 -6.02 14.20
C GLN A 186 2.70 -7.35 14.03
N VAL A 187 3.35 -8.40 13.52
CA VAL A 187 2.76 -9.75 13.44
C VAL A 187 2.48 -10.31 14.83
N LEU A 188 3.43 -10.15 15.75
CA LEU A 188 3.28 -10.62 17.14
C LEU A 188 2.15 -9.88 17.87
N HIS A 189 2.01 -8.57 17.67
CA HIS A 189 0.86 -7.80 18.17
C HIS A 189 -0.47 -8.37 17.68
N ALA A 190 -0.58 -8.73 16.40
CA ALA A 190 -1.79 -9.34 15.85
C ALA A 190 -2.17 -10.63 16.61
N TYR A 191 -1.22 -11.55 16.80
CA TYR A 191 -1.44 -12.77 17.59
C TYR A 191 -1.78 -12.47 19.05
N CYS A 192 -1.06 -11.56 19.71
CA CYS A 192 -1.36 -11.12 21.08
C CYS A 192 -2.78 -10.55 21.24
N ILE A 193 -3.30 -9.85 20.23
CA ILE A 193 -4.64 -9.24 20.25
C ILE A 193 -5.72 -10.32 20.15
N ILE A 194 -5.61 -11.21 19.15
CA ILE A 194 -6.69 -12.16 18.80
C ILE A 194 -6.74 -13.40 19.71
N SER A 195 -5.60 -13.77 20.31
CA SER A 195 -5.44 -14.96 21.17
C SER A 195 -5.96 -14.71 22.60
N ALA A 196 -7.26 -14.46 22.74
CA ALA A 196 -7.92 -14.41 24.04
C ALA A 196 -7.71 -15.73 24.83
N GLY A 197 -7.49 -15.64 26.14
CA GLY A 197 -7.17 -16.76 27.02
C GLY A 197 -5.71 -17.23 27.00
N ILE A 198 -4.88 -16.74 26.07
CA ILE A 198 -3.48 -17.17 25.90
C ILE A 198 -2.52 -16.07 26.38
N ARG A 199 -1.57 -16.44 27.25
CA ARG A 199 -0.50 -15.56 27.73
C ARG A 199 0.67 -15.59 26.76
N VAL A 200 0.78 -14.56 25.93
CA VAL A 200 1.95 -14.33 25.08
C VAL A 200 2.87 -13.29 25.72
N SER A 201 4.14 -13.63 25.94
CA SER A 201 5.17 -12.70 26.40
C SER A 201 6.35 -12.65 25.42
N CYS A 202 7.00 -11.50 25.29
CA CYS A 202 8.17 -11.36 24.44
C CYS A 202 9.22 -10.44 25.06
N THR A 203 10.48 -10.89 25.03
CA THR A 203 11.64 -10.14 25.54
C THR A 203 12.77 -10.13 24.52
N ASN A 204 13.47 -9.00 24.39
CA ASN A 204 14.64 -8.83 23.52
C ASN A 204 15.86 -8.43 24.35
N GLN A 205 16.99 -9.10 24.14
CA GLN A 205 18.26 -8.83 24.82
C GLN A 205 19.31 -8.38 23.80
N LEU A 206 20.03 -7.29 24.08
CA LEU A 206 21.11 -6.82 23.20
C LEU A 206 22.46 -7.22 23.81
N GLY A 207 23.20 -8.11 23.13
CA GLY A 207 24.40 -8.75 23.66
C GLY A 207 24.22 -9.28 25.10
N GLN A 208 25.11 -8.86 26.02
CA GLN A 208 25.06 -9.19 27.44
C GLN A 208 24.18 -8.23 28.28
N GLY A 209 23.45 -7.31 27.67
CA GLY A 209 22.65 -6.29 28.35
C GLY A 209 21.37 -6.83 29.01
N LYS A 210 20.65 -5.94 29.72
CA LYS A 210 19.36 -6.28 30.35
C LYS A 210 18.29 -6.66 29.30
N ARG A 211 17.54 -7.74 29.54
CA ARG A 211 16.35 -8.12 28.76
C ARG A 211 15.31 -6.98 28.80
N GLN A 212 14.89 -6.49 27.64
CA GLN A 212 13.80 -5.51 27.51
C GLN A 212 12.48 -6.24 27.23
N PRO A 213 11.35 -5.83 27.85
CA PRO A 213 10.03 -6.28 27.42
C PRO A 213 9.70 -5.71 26.05
N VAL A 214 8.98 -6.49 25.24
CA VAL A 214 8.53 -6.09 23.89
C VAL A 214 7.00 -6.01 23.86
N VAL A 215 6.34 -7.08 24.28
CA VAL A 215 4.89 -7.18 24.48
C VAL A 215 4.62 -8.22 25.56
N CYS A 216 3.52 -8.07 26.30
CA CYS A 216 3.02 -9.05 27.25
C CYS A 216 1.49 -9.00 27.30
N THR A 217 0.84 -10.15 27.43
CA THR A 217 -0.63 -10.28 27.54
C THR A 217 -0.99 -11.12 28.76
N GLY A 218 -2.06 -10.73 29.45
CA GLY A 218 -2.47 -11.36 30.71
C GLY A 218 -3.12 -12.75 30.57
N GLY A 219 -3.40 -13.20 29.33
CA GLY A 219 -4.30 -14.34 29.09
C GLY A 219 -5.77 -13.96 29.29
N SER A 220 -6.11 -12.68 29.07
CA SER A 220 -7.44 -12.14 29.31
C SER A 220 -8.49 -12.76 28.37
N PRO A 221 -9.74 -12.91 28.82
CA PRO A 221 -10.80 -13.56 28.04
C PRO A 221 -11.31 -12.70 26.87
N SER A 222 -11.04 -11.39 26.84
CA SER A 222 -11.49 -10.50 25.76
C SER A 222 -10.36 -9.88 24.94
N ILE A 223 -10.62 -9.71 23.65
CA ILE A 223 -9.78 -8.94 22.71
C ILE A 223 -9.55 -7.51 23.24
N LYS A 224 -10.54 -6.92 23.93
CA LYS A 224 -10.45 -5.57 24.49
C LYS A 224 -9.34 -5.45 25.53
N GLU A 225 -9.23 -6.42 26.45
CA GLU A 225 -8.18 -6.44 27.46
C GLU A 225 -6.81 -6.73 26.86
N ASN A 226 -6.74 -7.57 25.83
CA ASN A 226 -5.51 -7.80 25.08
C ASN A 226 -5.02 -6.52 24.36
N ILE A 227 -5.90 -5.77 23.67
CA ILE A 227 -5.58 -4.44 23.10
C ILE A 227 -5.05 -3.50 24.19
N GLY A 228 -5.72 -3.45 25.36
CA GLY A 228 -5.29 -2.64 26.51
C GLY A 228 -3.95 -3.06 27.11
N SER A 229 -3.58 -4.33 26.98
CA SER A 229 -2.28 -4.87 27.41
C SER A 229 -1.16 -4.56 26.41
N VAL A 230 -1.44 -4.64 25.11
CA VAL A 230 -0.47 -4.42 24.02
C VAL A 230 -0.18 -2.93 23.79
N PHE A 231 -1.21 -2.06 23.80
CA PHE A 231 -1.07 -0.63 23.48
C PHE A 231 -1.33 0.32 24.67
N GLY A 232 -1.64 -0.22 25.85
CA GLY A 232 -1.98 0.53 27.05
C GLY A 232 -3.44 1.00 27.07
N GLN A 233 -3.99 1.19 28.27
CA GLN A 233 -5.39 1.57 28.47
C GLN A 233 -5.81 2.88 27.77
N LYS A 234 -4.88 3.82 27.55
CA LYS A 234 -5.13 5.06 26.78
C LYS A 234 -5.60 4.75 25.35
N GLN A 235 -5.11 3.67 24.72
CA GLN A 235 -5.56 3.28 23.39
C GLN A 235 -7.00 2.78 23.38
N LEU A 236 -7.55 2.25 24.49
CA LEU A 236 -8.94 1.80 24.58
C LEU A 236 -9.96 2.93 24.70
N GLN A 237 -9.54 4.12 25.14
CA GLN A 237 -10.42 5.26 25.34
C GLN A 237 -10.92 5.86 24.01
N SER A 238 -10.19 5.62 22.92
CA SER A 238 -10.51 6.10 21.56
C SER A 238 -11.26 5.07 20.69
N LEU A 239 -11.62 3.90 21.23
CA LEU A 239 -12.20 2.81 20.45
C LEU A 239 -13.67 2.55 20.77
N ILE A 240 -14.46 2.41 19.71
CA ILE A 240 -15.82 1.87 19.74
C ILE A 240 -15.81 0.39 19.32
N PRO A 241 -16.67 -0.46 19.91
CA PRO A 241 -16.87 -1.83 19.42
C PRO A 241 -17.51 -1.80 18.04
N PHE A 242 -17.16 -2.75 17.18
CA PHE A 242 -17.82 -2.91 15.88
C PHE A 242 -19.26 -3.38 16.07
N VAL A 243 -20.20 -2.72 15.40
CA VAL A 243 -21.64 -3.05 15.39
C VAL A 243 -22.03 -3.40 13.96
N GLN A 244 -22.22 -4.69 13.69
CA GLN A 244 -22.63 -5.15 12.37
C GLN A 244 -24.09 -4.78 12.09
N LEU A 245 -24.32 -4.18 10.93
CA LEU A 245 -25.65 -3.91 10.37
C LEU A 245 -25.85 -4.72 9.08
N PRO A 246 -27.10 -5.06 8.71
CA PRO A 246 -27.40 -5.55 7.36
C PRO A 246 -26.97 -4.51 6.32
N PRO A 247 -26.60 -4.92 5.08
CA PRO A 247 -26.33 -3.99 3.99
C PRO A 247 -27.53 -3.08 3.71
N SER A 248 -27.31 -1.77 3.51
CA SER A 248 -28.38 -0.84 3.12
C SER A 248 -28.59 -0.89 1.61
N ASP A 249 -29.82 -0.64 1.15
CA ASP A 249 -30.19 -0.71 -0.28
C ASP A 249 -29.26 0.14 -1.16
N SER A 250 -28.90 1.34 -0.70
CA SER A 250 -27.93 2.24 -1.34
C SER A 250 -26.52 1.66 -1.54
N VAL A 251 -26.07 0.79 -0.63
CA VAL A 251 -24.76 0.13 -0.70
C VAL A 251 -24.86 -1.17 -1.50
N CYS A 252 -26.00 -1.86 -1.44
CA CYS A 252 -26.30 -2.98 -2.35
C CYS A 252 -26.27 -2.52 -3.82
N GLU A 253 -26.90 -1.39 -4.14
CA GLU A 253 -26.85 -0.79 -5.48
C GLU A 253 -25.40 -0.45 -5.91
N GLU A 254 -24.57 0.09 -5.00
CA GLU A 254 -23.16 0.43 -5.27
C GLU A 254 -22.32 -0.81 -5.66
N TYR A 255 -22.45 -1.91 -4.91
CA TYR A 255 -21.72 -3.15 -5.19
C TYR A 255 -22.37 -4.02 -6.28
N GLY A 256 -23.60 -3.70 -6.71
CA GLY A 256 -24.39 -4.49 -7.66
C GLY A 256 -24.88 -5.80 -7.05
N LEU A 257 -25.44 -5.73 -5.83
CA LEU A 257 -26.01 -6.84 -5.08
C LEU A 257 -27.55 -6.76 -5.09
N SER A 258 -28.20 -7.92 -5.11
CA SER A 258 -29.65 -8.07 -5.02
C SER A 258 -30.09 -8.45 -3.61
N CYS A 259 -31.39 -8.29 -3.30
CA CYS A 259 -31.98 -8.70 -2.02
C CYS A 259 -31.85 -10.21 -1.75
N SER A 260 -31.68 -11.03 -2.78
CA SER A 260 -31.40 -12.47 -2.68
C SER A 260 -30.00 -12.76 -2.13
N ASP A 261 -29.01 -11.95 -2.50
CA ASP A 261 -27.61 -12.15 -2.12
C ASP A 261 -27.42 -11.77 -0.65
N ALA A 262 -28.05 -10.67 -0.22
CA ALA A 262 -28.07 -10.21 1.17
C ALA A 262 -28.82 -11.14 2.14
N LEU A 263 -29.55 -12.16 1.65
CA LEU A 263 -30.29 -13.09 2.50
C LEU A 263 -29.37 -14.13 3.18
N HIS A 264 -28.18 -14.37 2.64
CA HIS A 264 -27.19 -15.28 3.21
C HIS A 264 -26.25 -14.51 4.15
N ASN A 265 -26.55 -14.54 5.45
CA ASN A 265 -25.72 -13.88 6.48
C ASN A 265 -24.44 -14.69 6.79
N LEU A 266 -23.55 -14.82 5.80
CA LEU A 266 -22.32 -15.62 5.85
C LEU A 266 -21.20 -15.00 6.71
N PHE A 267 -21.26 -13.68 6.93
CA PHE A 267 -20.19 -12.91 7.56
C PHE A 267 -20.59 -12.45 8.96
N TYR A 268 -19.79 -12.80 9.97
CA TYR A 268 -19.92 -12.31 11.35
C TYR A 268 -18.70 -11.47 11.73
N ILE A 269 -18.89 -10.15 11.76
CA ILE A 269 -17.81 -9.17 11.90
C ILE A 269 -17.78 -8.64 13.34
N SER A 270 -16.63 -8.75 13.99
CA SER A 270 -16.46 -8.41 15.41
C SER A 270 -15.12 -7.72 15.64
N GLY A 271 -15.05 -6.73 16.52
CA GLY A 271 -13.82 -5.97 16.69
C GLY A 271 -13.97 -4.62 17.38
N PHE A 272 -12.95 -3.78 17.19
CA PHE A 272 -12.85 -2.42 17.69
C PHE A 272 -12.22 -1.51 16.62
N ILE A 273 -12.74 -0.30 16.49
CA ILE A 273 -12.22 0.74 15.58
C ILE A 273 -12.13 2.09 16.29
N SER A 274 -11.20 2.96 15.86
CA SER A 274 -11.18 4.37 16.28
C SER A 274 -12.54 5.04 16.07
N GLN A 275 -12.95 5.86 17.03
CA GLN A 275 -13.99 6.86 16.81
C GLN A 275 -13.58 7.82 15.69
N CYS A 276 -14.54 8.26 14.87
CA CYS A 276 -14.32 9.23 13.80
C CYS A 276 -14.02 10.65 14.29
N THR A 277 -14.18 10.93 15.59
CA THR A 277 -13.90 12.23 16.23
C THR A 277 -12.52 12.79 15.85
N HIS A 278 -12.46 14.08 15.55
CA HIS A 278 -11.22 14.74 15.15
C HIS A 278 -10.12 14.60 16.22
N GLY A 279 -8.90 14.29 15.79
CA GLY A 279 -7.74 14.06 16.66
C GLY A 279 -7.65 12.66 17.28
N VAL A 280 -8.74 11.86 17.27
CA VAL A 280 -8.84 10.57 17.99
C VAL A 280 -8.26 9.37 17.19
N GLY A 281 -7.92 9.58 15.91
CA GLY A 281 -7.28 8.60 15.03
C GLY A 281 -5.76 8.49 15.19
N ARG A 282 -5.12 7.87 14.18
CA ARG A 282 -3.68 7.67 14.02
C ARG A 282 -3.15 8.56 12.90
N SER A 283 -1.85 8.90 12.95
CA SER A 283 -1.16 9.59 11.85
C SER A 283 -0.78 8.67 10.69
N SER A 284 -0.94 7.35 10.84
CA SER A 284 -0.64 6.34 9.81
C SER A 284 -1.38 5.04 10.14
N THR A 285 -1.35 4.07 9.21
CA THR A 285 -1.96 2.73 9.36
C THR A 285 -1.19 1.80 10.34
N ASP A 286 -0.40 2.34 11.28
CA ASP A 286 0.52 1.58 12.15
C ASP A 286 -0.16 0.56 13.09
N ARG A 287 -1.48 0.64 13.26
CA ARG A 287 -2.28 -0.20 14.16
C ARG A 287 -3.57 -0.68 13.50
N GLN A 288 -3.42 -1.28 12.32
CA GLN A 288 -4.51 -1.93 11.61
C GLN A 288 -4.25 -3.44 11.58
N PHE A 289 -5.18 -4.19 12.14
CA PHE A 289 -5.11 -5.64 12.36
C PHE A 289 -6.40 -6.29 11.88
N PHE A 290 -6.30 -7.06 10.81
CA PHE A 290 -7.41 -7.78 10.22
C PHE A 290 -7.23 -9.29 10.45
N PHE A 291 -8.33 -9.97 10.72
CA PHE A 291 -8.36 -11.41 10.96
C PHE A 291 -9.51 -12.04 10.20
N ILE A 292 -9.25 -13.17 9.55
CA ILE A 292 -10.27 -14.05 8.96
C ILE A 292 -10.22 -15.37 9.74
N ASN A 293 -11.33 -15.78 10.36
CA ASN A 293 -11.39 -16.93 11.25
C ASN A 293 -10.21 -16.99 12.26
N ARG A 294 -10.00 -15.88 13.00
CA ARG A 294 -8.90 -15.67 13.96
C ARG A 294 -7.47 -15.64 13.37
N ARG A 295 -7.26 -15.98 12.10
CA ARG A 295 -5.94 -15.90 11.44
C ARG A 295 -5.59 -14.46 11.09
N PRO A 296 -4.44 -13.90 11.51
CA PRO A 296 -3.97 -12.59 11.07
C PRO A 296 -3.70 -12.58 9.55
N CYS A 297 -4.32 -11.66 8.83
CA CYS A 297 -4.29 -11.56 7.37
C CYS A 297 -4.20 -10.09 6.91
N ASP A 298 -3.99 -9.86 5.62
CA ASP A 298 -3.94 -8.51 5.02
C ASP A 298 -4.92 -8.39 3.83
N PRO A 299 -6.24 -8.32 4.10
CA PRO A 299 -7.28 -8.28 3.08
C PRO A 299 -7.34 -6.89 2.43
N ALA A 300 -6.58 -6.69 1.36
CA ALA A 300 -6.33 -5.38 0.77
C ALA A 300 -7.59 -4.53 0.49
N LYS A 301 -8.67 -5.11 -0.04
CA LYS A 301 -9.92 -4.37 -0.33
C LYS A 301 -10.64 -3.93 0.95
N VAL A 302 -10.72 -4.80 1.95
CA VAL A 302 -11.26 -4.48 3.29
C VAL A 302 -10.41 -3.37 3.93
N CYS A 303 -9.08 -3.46 3.85
CA CYS A 303 -8.18 -2.44 4.37
C CYS A 303 -8.41 -1.08 3.69
N ARG A 304 -8.52 -1.03 2.35
CA ARG A 304 -8.86 0.21 1.63
C ARG A 304 -10.22 0.75 2.08
N LEU A 305 -11.28 -0.06 2.06
CA LEU A 305 -12.65 0.36 2.42
C LEU A 305 -12.75 0.94 3.84
N VAL A 306 -12.14 0.27 4.83
CA VAL A 306 -12.15 0.73 6.22
C VAL A 306 -11.44 2.08 6.36
N ASN A 307 -10.39 2.31 5.58
CA ASN A 307 -9.70 3.61 5.52
C ASN A 307 -10.55 4.64 4.76
N GLU A 308 -11.10 4.33 3.59
CA GLU A 308 -11.96 5.21 2.77
C GLU A 308 -13.13 5.76 3.60
N VAL A 309 -13.92 4.87 4.21
CA VAL A 309 -15.10 5.26 5.01
C VAL A 309 -14.69 6.08 6.22
N TYR A 310 -13.56 5.79 6.87
CA TYR A 310 -13.07 6.63 7.98
C TYR A 310 -12.67 8.04 7.51
N HIS A 311 -12.03 8.17 6.33
CA HIS A 311 -11.65 9.48 5.79
C HIS A 311 -12.87 10.35 5.38
N MET A 312 -14.05 9.75 5.14
CA MET A 312 -15.30 10.51 4.93
C MET A 312 -15.67 11.36 6.16
N TYR A 313 -15.30 10.91 7.36
CA TYR A 313 -15.55 11.63 8.62
C TYR A 313 -14.30 12.31 9.20
N ASN A 314 -13.10 11.79 8.92
CA ASN A 314 -11.82 12.30 9.47
C ASN A 314 -10.70 12.27 8.41
N ARG A 315 -10.73 13.25 7.50
CA ARG A 315 -9.86 13.38 6.29
C ARG A 315 -8.34 13.36 6.52
N HIS A 316 -7.86 13.51 7.75
CA HIS A 316 -6.42 13.67 8.06
C HIS A 316 -5.84 12.61 9.01
N GLN A 317 -6.61 11.57 9.34
CA GLN A 317 -6.16 10.50 10.23
C GLN A 317 -6.61 9.13 9.72
N TYR A 318 -5.85 8.10 10.08
CA TYR A 318 -6.19 6.70 9.84
C TYR A 318 -6.82 6.08 11.10
N PRO A 319 -7.77 5.14 11.00
CA PRO A 319 -8.30 4.45 12.17
C PRO A 319 -7.27 3.51 12.79
N PHE A 320 -7.28 3.38 14.12
CA PHE A 320 -6.89 2.13 14.76
C PHE A 320 -7.95 1.07 14.40
N VAL A 321 -7.53 -0.12 13.99
CA VAL A 321 -8.46 -1.20 13.59
C VAL A 321 -8.02 -2.53 14.19
N VAL A 322 -8.94 -3.22 14.85
CA VAL A 322 -8.86 -4.65 15.18
C VAL A 322 -10.17 -5.28 14.74
N LEU A 323 -10.16 -6.05 13.66
CA LEU A 323 -11.39 -6.55 13.04
C LEU A 323 -11.27 -8.03 12.65
N ASN A 324 -12.06 -8.87 13.31
CA ASN A 324 -12.19 -10.30 13.02
C ASN A 324 -13.47 -10.57 12.24
N ILE A 325 -13.31 -11.01 11.00
CA ILE A 325 -14.34 -11.52 10.11
C ILE A 325 -14.41 -13.04 10.34
N SER A 326 -15.53 -13.51 10.89
CA SER A 326 -15.85 -14.94 10.94
C SER A 326 -16.73 -15.32 9.74
N VAL A 327 -16.39 -16.44 9.11
CA VAL A 327 -17.00 -17.01 7.91
C VAL A 327 -16.92 -18.53 7.98
N ASP A 328 -17.75 -19.23 7.22
CA ASP A 328 -17.56 -20.67 7.01
C ASP A 328 -16.20 -20.93 6.33
N SER A 329 -15.49 -21.99 6.71
CA SER A 329 -14.16 -22.31 6.16
C SER A 329 -14.24 -22.66 4.67
N GLU A 330 -15.33 -23.27 4.21
CA GLU A 330 -15.55 -23.61 2.79
C GLU A 330 -15.65 -22.36 1.89
N CYS A 331 -15.95 -21.19 2.47
CA CYS A 331 -16.00 -19.90 1.76
C CYS A 331 -14.62 -19.22 1.61
N VAL A 332 -13.51 -19.86 2.04
CA VAL A 332 -12.19 -19.24 2.22
C VAL A 332 -11.07 -20.05 1.57
N ASP A 333 -10.39 -19.50 0.56
CA ASP A 333 -9.10 -20.05 0.11
C ASP A 333 -7.93 -19.40 0.86
N ILE A 334 -7.27 -20.18 1.71
CA ILE A 334 -6.09 -19.81 2.52
C ILE A 334 -4.78 -20.13 1.79
N ASN A 335 -4.81 -20.93 0.71
CA ASN A 335 -3.63 -21.52 0.08
C ASN A 335 -2.94 -20.60 -0.96
N VAL A 336 -3.41 -19.35 -1.09
CA VAL A 336 -3.00 -18.35 -2.09
C VAL A 336 -1.50 -18.02 -2.04
N THR A 337 -0.96 -17.72 -0.86
CA THR A 337 0.47 -17.37 -0.67
C THR A 337 1.17 -18.26 0.36
N PRO A 338 2.49 -18.53 0.23
CA PRO A 338 3.23 -19.34 1.20
C PRO A 338 3.17 -18.82 2.65
N ASP A 339 3.11 -17.50 2.84
CA ASP A 339 3.00 -16.87 4.15
C ASP A 339 1.57 -16.83 4.73
N LYS A 340 0.56 -17.22 3.92
CA LYS A 340 -0.88 -17.26 4.24
C LYS A 340 -1.48 -15.87 4.57
N ARG A 341 -0.91 -14.78 4.02
CA ARG A 341 -1.43 -13.42 4.26
C ARG A 341 -2.55 -13.02 3.32
N GLN A 342 -2.46 -13.42 2.05
CA GLN A 342 -3.52 -13.24 1.09
C GLN A 342 -4.51 -14.40 1.22
N ILE A 343 -5.79 -14.05 1.19
CA ILE A 343 -6.92 -14.96 1.36
C ILE A 343 -7.96 -14.53 0.34
N LEU A 344 -8.53 -15.48 -0.41
CA LEU A 344 -9.67 -15.22 -1.28
C LEU A 344 -10.96 -15.62 -0.56
N LEU A 345 -12.00 -14.82 -0.72
CA LEU A 345 -13.30 -15.01 -0.08
C LEU A 345 -14.38 -15.13 -1.15
N GLN A 346 -15.25 -16.14 -1.01
CA GLN A 346 -16.53 -16.15 -1.71
C GLN A 346 -17.37 -14.95 -1.25
N GLU A 347 -18.18 -14.38 -2.14
CA GLU A 347 -19.02 -13.20 -1.89
C GLU A 347 -18.31 -11.99 -1.23
N GLU A 348 -17.05 -11.72 -1.60
CA GLU A 348 -16.27 -10.57 -1.09
C GLU A 348 -17.03 -9.22 -1.24
N LYS A 349 -17.85 -9.07 -2.29
CA LYS A 349 -18.73 -7.90 -2.46
C LYS A 349 -19.73 -7.73 -1.30
N LEU A 350 -20.36 -8.81 -0.85
CA LEU A 350 -21.33 -8.79 0.24
C LEU A 350 -20.63 -8.42 1.56
N LEU A 351 -19.43 -8.96 1.81
CA LEU A 351 -18.59 -8.54 2.94
C LEU A 351 -18.29 -7.03 2.91
N LEU A 352 -17.89 -6.50 1.75
CA LEU A 352 -17.61 -5.06 1.60
C LEU A 352 -18.88 -4.21 1.81
N ALA A 353 -20.04 -4.66 1.34
CA ALA A 353 -21.32 -3.99 1.56
C ALA A 353 -21.75 -3.98 3.04
N VAL A 354 -21.61 -5.12 3.75
CA VAL A 354 -21.84 -5.22 5.21
C VAL A 354 -20.89 -4.28 5.95
N LEU A 355 -19.60 -4.27 5.62
CA LEU A 355 -18.59 -3.40 6.22
C LEU A 355 -18.91 -1.92 6.03
N LYS A 356 -19.17 -1.49 4.79
CA LYS A 356 -19.45 -0.08 4.45
C LYS A 356 -20.68 0.42 5.20
N THR A 357 -21.77 -0.34 5.18
CA THR A 357 -23.02 0.01 5.88
C THR A 357 -22.82 0.08 7.41
N SER A 358 -22.14 -0.92 7.98
CA SER A 358 -21.89 -0.98 9.43
C SER A 358 -21.04 0.21 9.90
N LEU A 359 -19.98 0.55 9.17
CA LEU A 359 -19.10 1.68 9.53
C LEU A 359 -19.81 3.04 9.42
N ILE A 360 -20.58 3.27 8.36
CA ILE A 360 -21.39 4.49 8.19
C ILE A 360 -22.36 4.63 9.37
N GLY A 361 -23.16 3.59 9.64
CA GLY A 361 -24.13 3.61 10.75
C GLY A 361 -23.48 3.77 12.14
N MET A 362 -22.26 3.24 12.34
CA MET A 362 -21.48 3.48 13.56
C MET A 362 -21.04 4.94 13.68
N PHE A 363 -20.43 5.52 12.64
CA PHE A 363 -19.88 6.87 12.68
C PHE A 363 -20.96 7.96 12.69
N ASP A 364 -22.06 7.80 11.95
CA ASP A 364 -23.23 8.67 12.03
C ASP A 364 -23.81 8.71 13.46
N SER A 365 -23.76 7.59 14.19
CA SER A 365 -24.22 7.53 15.58
C SER A 365 -23.30 8.28 16.57
N ASP A 366 -22.03 8.51 16.23
CA ASP A 366 -21.10 9.31 17.04
C ASP A 366 -21.13 10.79 16.65
N VAL A 367 -21.27 11.14 15.36
CA VAL A 367 -21.42 12.55 14.90
C VAL A 367 -22.64 13.23 15.53
N ASN A 368 -23.74 12.51 15.71
CA ASN A 368 -24.96 13.03 16.33
C ASN A 368 -24.87 13.21 17.87
N LYS A 369 -23.76 12.84 18.51
CA LYS A 369 -23.55 13.03 19.96
C LYS A 369 -22.95 14.41 20.24
N LEU A 370 -23.79 15.44 20.15
CA LEU A 370 -23.50 16.76 20.74
C LEU A 370 -23.32 16.61 22.26
N ASN A 371 -22.07 16.45 22.67
CA ASN A 371 -21.69 16.36 24.07
C ASN A 371 -21.86 17.75 24.70
N VAL A 372 -23.03 18.02 25.31
CA VAL A 372 -23.31 19.27 26.01
C VAL A 372 -22.46 19.33 27.28
N SER A 373 -21.20 19.70 27.11
CA SER A 373 -20.33 20.08 28.21
C SER A 373 -20.90 21.36 28.83
N GLN A 374 -21.67 21.20 29.90
CA GLN A 374 -22.14 22.29 30.74
C GLN A 374 -20.94 22.95 31.44
N GLN A 375 -20.22 23.80 30.68
CA GLN A 375 -19.49 24.90 31.30
C GLN A 375 -20.55 25.76 32.00
N PRO A 376 -20.42 26.03 33.31
CA PRO A 376 -21.39 26.83 34.03
C PRO A 376 -21.36 28.25 33.47
N LEU A 377 -22.49 28.71 32.91
CA LEU A 377 -22.64 30.14 32.62
C LEU A 377 -22.53 30.90 33.94
N LEU A 378 -21.53 31.77 34.01
CA LEU A 378 -21.47 32.83 35.00
C LEU A 378 -22.41 33.95 34.55
N ASP A 379 -23.15 34.54 35.47
CA ASP A 379 -23.83 35.80 35.22
C ASP A 379 -22.85 36.98 35.23
N VAL A 380 -23.37 38.20 35.00
CA VAL A 380 -22.60 39.45 34.95
C VAL A 380 -21.95 39.79 36.32
N GLU A 381 -22.39 39.14 37.40
CA GLU A 381 -21.85 39.30 38.76
C GLU A 381 -20.95 38.11 39.18
N GLY A 382 -20.71 37.15 38.29
CA GLY A 382 -19.79 36.03 38.49
C GLY A 382 -20.36 34.84 39.27
N ASN A 383 -21.68 34.75 39.46
CA ASN A 383 -22.31 33.70 40.26
C ASN A 383 -22.68 32.45 39.45
N LEU A 384 -22.66 31.30 40.12
CA LEU A 384 -22.80 29.98 39.50
C LEU A 384 -24.26 29.49 39.51
N ILE A 385 -24.99 29.74 38.42
CA ILE A 385 -26.41 29.37 38.32
C ILE A 385 -26.57 27.85 38.19
N LYS A 386 -27.27 27.23 39.17
CA LYS A 386 -27.74 25.84 39.08
C LYS A 386 -29.19 25.80 38.62
N MET A 387 -29.47 25.14 37.50
CA MET A 387 -30.82 24.75 37.11
C MET A 387 -30.96 23.23 37.07
N HIS A 388 -32.06 22.72 37.62
CA HIS A 388 -32.40 21.30 37.52
C HIS A 388 -32.87 20.96 36.10
N ALA A 389 -32.47 19.78 35.61
CA ALA A 389 -33.09 19.12 34.47
C ALA A 389 -33.75 17.83 34.98
N ALA A 390 -34.98 17.55 34.54
CA ALA A 390 -35.75 16.37 34.90
C ALA A 390 -36.58 15.86 33.72
N ASP A 391 -36.67 14.53 33.65
CA ASP A 391 -37.64 13.71 32.94
C ASP A 391 -37.64 13.68 31.39
N LEU A 392 -38.27 12.59 30.91
CA LEU A 392 -38.42 12.09 29.53
C LEU A 392 -37.13 11.63 28.79
N GLU A 393 -37.08 10.44 28.16
CA GLU A 393 -37.88 9.22 28.37
C GLU A 393 -37.12 8.00 27.78
N LYS A 394 -37.50 6.76 28.12
CA LYS A 394 -36.90 5.54 27.56
C LYS A 394 -37.96 4.51 27.15
N PRO A 395 -37.96 4.00 25.91
CA PRO A 395 -38.81 2.88 25.51
C PRO A 395 -38.47 1.60 26.26
N MET A 396 -39.50 0.82 26.60
CA MET A 396 -39.36 -0.53 27.17
C MET A 396 -39.21 -1.58 26.06
N VAL A 397 -38.55 -2.69 26.39
CA VAL A 397 -38.71 -3.98 25.71
C VAL A 397 -39.02 -5.03 26.79
N GLU A 398 -39.93 -5.94 26.47
CA GLU A 398 -40.61 -6.79 27.44
C GLU A 398 -39.77 -7.99 27.91
N LYS A 399 -40.22 -8.63 29.00
CA LYS A 399 -39.76 -9.96 29.43
C LYS A 399 -40.96 -10.86 29.65
N GLN A 400 -40.90 -12.05 29.06
CA GLN A 400 -41.48 -13.28 29.60
C GLN A 400 -40.27 -14.10 30.10
N ASP A 401 -40.19 -14.45 31.39
CA ASP A 401 -40.86 -15.58 32.05
C ASP A 401 -40.30 -16.95 31.63
N GLN A 402 -40.11 -17.94 32.53
CA GLN A 402 -39.84 -17.93 33.99
C GLN A 402 -39.55 -19.38 34.42
N SER A 403 -38.35 -19.72 34.91
CA SER A 403 -38.10 -21.01 35.61
C SER A 403 -36.71 -21.05 36.29
N PRO A 404 -36.62 -21.05 37.64
CA PRO A 404 -35.35 -21.00 38.37
C PRO A 404 -35.00 -22.29 39.16
N SER A 405 -33.85 -22.24 39.88
CA SER A 405 -33.39 -23.16 40.96
C SER A 405 -32.66 -24.44 40.49
N LEU A 406 -31.70 -25.05 41.23
CA LEU A 406 -31.21 -24.88 42.63
C LEU A 406 -29.66 -24.83 42.76
N ARG A 407 -29.17 -24.22 43.87
CA ARG A 407 -28.11 -24.63 44.86
C ARG A 407 -27.00 -25.63 44.42
N THR A 408 -25.70 -25.56 44.81
CA THR A 408 -24.87 -24.78 45.79
C THR A 408 -23.37 -25.03 45.44
N GLY A 409 -22.29 -24.52 46.09
CA GLY A 409 -22.07 -23.64 47.26
C GLY A 409 -20.66 -23.86 47.88
N GLU A 410 -20.17 -22.94 48.74
CA GLU A 410 -18.93 -23.04 49.59
C GLU A 410 -17.56 -23.08 48.85
N GLU A 411 -16.40 -22.59 49.35
CA GLU A 411 -16.07 -21.75 50.52
C GLU A 411 -14.76 -20.89 50.37
N LYS A 412 -14.72 -19.72 51.02
CA LYS A 412 -13.60 -18.91 51.60
C LYS A 412 -12.14 -18.95 51.05
N LYS A 413 -11.57 -17.74 50.80
CA LYS A 413 -10.57 -17.08 51.69
C LYS A 413 -10.19 -15.63 51.29
N ASP A 414 -9.82 -14.83 52.28
CA ASP A 414 -9.66 -13.36 52.23
C ASP A 414 -8.22 -12.84 52.02
N VAL A 415 -8.08 -11.62 51.48
CA VAL A 415 -7.33 -10.44 52.02
C VAL A 415 -7.90 -9.19 51.30
N SER A 416 -8.75 -8.32 51.87
CA SER A 416 -8.57 -7.38 53.00
C SER A 416 -7.73 -6.10 52.71
N ILE A 417 -8.38 -5.05 52.18
CA ILE A 417 -8.26 -3.66 52.68
C ILE A 417 -9.69 -3.10 52.76
N SER A 418 -10.07 -2.46 53.87
CA SER A 418 -11.48 -2.10 54.16
C SER A 418 -11.65 -0.83 54.98
N ARG A 419 -12.83 -0.20 54.84
CA ARG A 419 -13.47 0.85 55.67
C ARG A 419 -12.88 2.27 55.59
N LEU A 420 -13.75 3.24 55.33
CA LEU A 420 -14.22 4.19 56.36
C LEU A 420 -15.48 4.96 55.93
N ARG A 421 -16.30 5.37 56.92
CA ARG A 421 -17.45 6.29 56.86
C ARG A 421 -18.70 5.87 56.06
N GLU A 422 -19.47 4.97 56.66
CA GLU A 422 -20.87 5.32 56.97
C GLU A 422 -20.91 5.92 58.38
N ALA A 423 -21.70 6.98 58.58
CA ALA A 423 -22.36 7.41 59.83
C ALA A 423 -22.64 8.93 59.82
N PHE A 424 -23.91 9.31 59.67
CA PHE A 424 -24.68 10.17 60.59
C PHE A 424 -26.16 10.11 60.17
N SER A 425 -27.09 10.21 61.11
CA SER A 425 -28.46 9.67 60.98
C SER A 425 -29.55 10.72 61.28
N LEU A 426 -30.83 10.29 61.17
CA LEU A 426 -32.07 10.93 61.68
C LEU A 426 -32.70 12.01 60.76
N ARG A 427 -34.03 12.22 60.72
CA ARG A 427 -35.24 11.33 60.82
C ARG A 427 -36.50 12.16 60.45
N HIS A 428 -37.70 11.58 60.60
CA HIS A 428 -39.06 12.17 60.41
C HIS A 428 -39.49 12.36 58.94
N THR A 429 -40.58 11.79 58.38
CA THR A 429 -41.77 10.98 58.79
C THR A 429 -43.01 11.70 59.36
N THR A 430 -44.04 11.87 58.52
CA THR A 430 -45.51 11.74 58.76
C THR A 430 -46.23 11.91 57.40
N GLU A 431 -47.06 10.96 56.92
CA GLU A 431 -48.55 10.89 57.00
C GLU A 431 -49.31 11.93 56.10
N ASN A 432 -50.45 11.65 55.43
CA ASN A 432 -51.38 10.51 55.49
C ASN A 432 -52.27 10.30 54.22
N LYS A 433 -52.56 9.03 53.88
CA LYS A 433 -53.73 8.39 53.17
C LYS A 433 -54.39 8.91 51.85
N PRO A 434 -54.86 7.98 50.96
CA PRO A 434 -55.67 8.26 49.75
C PRO A 434 -57.11 7.65 49.76
N HIS A 435 -57.96 8.01 48.78
CA HIS A 435 -59.13 7.27 48.22
C HIS A 435 -59.55 8.00 46.90
N SER A 436 -59.88 7.43 45.71
CA SER A 436 -60.54 6.19 45.19
C SER A 436 -62.05 6.37 44.87
N PRO A 437 -62.66 5.63 43.90
CA PRO A 437 -62.67 5.89 42.43
C PRO A 437 -64.11 5.77 41.79
N LYS A 438 -64.22 5.40 40.48
CA LYS A 438 -65.41 4.82 39.75
C LYS A 438 -66.50 5.78 39.16
N THR A 439 -67.12 5.60 37.97
CA THR A 439 -66.83 4.80 36.72
C THR A 439 -67.33 5.54 35.39
N PRO A 440 -68.15 5.07 34.38
CA PRO A 440 -67.94 5.51 32.96
C PRO A 440 -69.19 5.87 32.04
N GLU A 441 -68.92 6.13 30.74
CA GLU A 441 -69.73 5.84 29.52
C GLU A 441 -71.07 6.57 29.20
N PRO A 442 -71.64 6.52 27.95
CA PRO A 442 -71.04 6.48 26.58
C PRO A 442 -71.81 7.23 25.42
N ARG A 443 -71.31 7.11 24.16
CA ARG A 443 -71.99 7.11 22.81
C ARG A 443 -72.11 8.38 21.90
N ARG A 444 -71.81 8.15 20.58
CA ARG A 444 -72.29 8.81 19.31
C ARG A 444 -71.79 10.25 19.00
N SER A 445 -71.68 10.74 17.74
CA SER A 445 -71.59 10.17 16.36
C SER A 445 -71.17 11.27 15.32
N PRO A 446 -70.69 10.98 14.08
CA PRO A 446 -69.92 11.92 13.20
C PRO A 446 -70.59 12.36 11.86
N LEU A 447 -70.02 13.37 11.14
CA LEU A 447 -70.14 13.58 9.67
C LEU A 447 -69.30 14.78 9.09
N GLY A 448 -68.90 14.74 7.80
CA GLY A 448 -68.48 15.90 6.96
C GLY A 448 -66.98 16.02 6.58
N GLN A 449 -66.44 15.31 5.58
CA GLN A 449 -66.40 15.58 4.11
C GLN A 449 -65.61 16.81 3.58
N LYS A 450 -64.58 16.53 2.75
CA LYS A 450 -64.31 17.21 1.46
C LYS A 450 -63.48 16.30 0.52
N ARG A 451 -63.45 16.60 -0.80
CA ARG A 451 -62.98 15.69 -1.88
C ARG A 451 -61.70 16.15 -2.58
N GLY A 452 -60.93 15.17 -3.07
CA GLY A 452 -59.99 15.26 -4.20
C GLY A 452 -59.99 13.90 -4.93
N MET A 453 -59.85 13.86 -6.26
CA MET A 453 -60.16 12.65 -7.06
C MET A 453 -59.42 12.66 -8.41
N LEU A 454 -58.84 11.50 -8.79
CA LEU A 454 -58.81 10.97 -10.17
C LEU A 454 -58.25 9.53 -10.16
N SER A 455 -58.54 8.75 -11.21
CA SER A 455 -58.30 7.30 -11.26
C SER A 455 -58.29 6.76 -12.68
N SER A 456 -57.46 5.75 -12.98
CA SER A 456 -57.67 4.84 -14.12
C SER A 456 -57.01 3.47 -13.86
N SER A 457 -57.48 2.43 -14.56
CA SER A 457 -57.14 1.03 -14.30
C SER A 457 -57.45 0.15 -15.51
N THR A 458 -56.61 -0.83 -15.82
CA THR A 458 -56.94 -1.91 -16.78
C THR A 458 -56.14 -3.16 -16.47
N SER A 459 -56.73 -4.33 -16.74
CA SER A 459 -56.16 -5.66 -16.48
C SER A 459 -56.29 -6.56 -17.72
N GLY A 460 -55.45 -7.59 -17.82
CA GLY A 460 -55.51 -8.60 -18.87
C GLY A 460 -54.69 -9.85 -18.48
N ALA A 461 -55.18 -11.04 -18.82
CA ALA A 461 -54.58 -12.33 -18.47
C ALA A 461 -55.04 -13.46 -19.41
N ILE A 462 -54.22 -14.51 -19.58
CA ILE A 462 -54.45 -15.88 -20.13
C ILE A 462 -53.06 -16.59 -20.12
N SER A 463 -52.84 -17.71 -19.41
CA SER A 463 -52.92 -19.14 -19.83
C SER A 463 -51.91 -19.57 -20.94
N ASP A 464 -51.31 -20.77 -20.96
CA ASP A 464 -51.63 -22.07 -20.31
C ASP A 464 -50.38 -23.01 -20.07
N LYS A 465 -50.58 -24.30 -19.68
CA LYS A 465 -49.63 -25.40 -19.29
C LYS A 465 -48.49 -25.75 -20.29
N GLY A 466 -47.43 -26.55 -19.99
CA GLY A 466 -46.93 -27.21 -18.75
C GLY A 466 -46.10 -28.52 -19.01
N VAL A 467 -45.71 -29.25 -17.94
CA VAL A 467 -45.27 -30.70 -17.86
C VAL A 467 -43.77 -31.13 -18.10
N LEU A 468 -43.01 -31.26 -17.00
CA LEU A 468 -42.16 -32.41 -16.51
C LEU A 468 -41.18 -33.28 -17.37
N ARG A 469 -39.88 -33.25 -16.96
CA ARG A 469 -38.92 -34.40 -16.67
C ARG A 469 -38.39 -35.33 -17.84
N PRO A 470 -37.25 -36.08 -17.68
CA PRO A 470 -35.89 -35.63 -17.35
C PRO A 470 -34.70 -36.42 -18.02
N GLN A 471 -33.45 -36.01 -17.71
CA GLN A 471 -32.17 -36.79 -17.70
C GLN A 471 -31.37 -37.16 -18.99
N LYS A 472 -30.03 -37.09 -18.79
CA LYS A 472 -28.87 -37.79 -19.43
C LYS A 472 -28.29 -37.34 -20.80
N GLU A 473 -27.11 -36.72 -20.67
CA GLU A 473 -25.78 -37.11 -21.24
C GLU A 473 -25.46 -37.03 -22.76
N ALA A 474 -24.21 -36.55 -23.00
CA ALA A 474 -23.29 -36.85 -24.11
C ALA A 474 -23.18 -35.95 -25.38
N VAL A 475 -22.21 -35.01 -25.31
CA VAL A 475 -21.04 -34.85 -26.22
C VAL A 475 -21.24 -34.51 -27.73
N SER A 476 -20.42 -33.54 -28.19
CA SER A 476 -20.01 -33.21 -29.59
C SER A 476 -21.05 -32.57 -30.54
N SER A 477 -20.68 -31.75 -31.55
CA SER A 477 -19.51 -30.87 -31.75
C SER A 477 -19.69 -29.96 -32.99
N SER A 478 -18.85 -28.91 -33.11
CA SER A 478 -18.39 -28.26 -34.36
C SER A 478 -19.28 -27.27 -35.15
N HIS A 479 -18.58 -26.36 -35.85
CA HIS A 479 -19.00 -25.43 -36.92
C HIS A 479 -19.85 -24.17 -36.62
N GLY A 480 -19.25 -23.02 -36.97
CA GLY A 480 -19.89 -21.80 -37.51
C GLY A 480 -19.05 -21.34 -38.72
N PRO A 481 -18.89 -20.04 -39.02
CA PRO A 481 -19.79 -18.90 -38.84
C PRO A 481 -20.04 -18.10 -40.16
N SER A 482 -21.01 -17.18 -40.19
CA SER A 482 -21.16 -16.20 -41.29
C SER A 482 -21.99 -14.97 -40.89
N ASP A 483 -21.60 -13.80 -41.40
CA ASP A 483 -22.05 -12.42 -41.12
C ASP A 483 -22.05 -11.65 -42.48
N PRO A 484 -22.49 -10.38 -42.67
CA PRO A 484 -23.38 -9.46 -41.91
C PRO A 484 -24.57 -8.93 -42.75
N THR A 485 -25.41 -8.02 -42.21
CA THR A 485 -25.67 -6.63 -42.74
C THR A 485 -26.82 -5.85 -42.06
N ASP A 486 -26.60 -4.54 -41.93
CA ASP A 486 -27.49 -3.40 -41.58
C ASP A 486 -29.01 -3.56 -41.36
N ARG A 487 -29.51 -2.98 -40.25
CA ARG A 487 -30.24 -1.68 -40.31
C ARG A 487 -30.45 -1.01 -38.94
N ALA A 488 -30.77 0.28 -38.98
CA ALA A 488 -30.63 1.24 -37.89
C ALA A 488 -31.87 1.43 -36.97
N GLU A 489 -31.60 2.13 -35.86
CA GLU A 489 -32.36 3.27 -35.30
C GLU A 489 -33.21 3.14 -34.02
N VAL A 490 -33.05 4.20 -33.19
CA VAL A 490 -33.83 4.67 -32.02
C VAL A 490 -33.69 3.97 -30.66
N GLU A 491 -33.30 4.82 -29.71
CA GLU A 491 -32.97 4.61 -28.30
C GLU A 491 -34.08 4.02 -27.41
N LYS A 492 -33.64 3.27 -26.39
CA LYS A 492 -34.17 3.38 -25.02
C LYS A 492 -33.08 3.01 -24.00
N ASP A 493 -32.61 3.98 -23.25
CA ASP A 493 -31.52 3.80 -22.28
C ASP A 493 -32.02 3.23 -20.95
N SER A 494 -31.61 2.00 -20.64
CA SER A 494 -31.77 1.36 -19.34
C SER A 494 -30.78 0.19 -19.18
N GLY A 495 -29.51 0.51 -18.93
CA GLY A 495 -28.44 -0.49 -18.78
C GLY A 495 -27.62 -0.34 -17.50
N HIS A 496 -27.78 -1.28 -16.56
CA HIS A 496 -26.79 -1.48 -15.49
C HIS A 496 -25.52 -2.07 -16.10
N GLY A 497 -24.34 -1.50 -15.79
CA GLY A 497 -23.06 -1.94 -16.31
C GLY A 497 -21.93 -1.79 -15.28
N SER A 498 -21.69 -2.84 -14.50
CA SER A 498 -20.62 -2.84 -13.49
C SER A 498 -19.27 -3.20 -14.11
N THR A 499 -18.32 -2.27 -14.09
CA THR A 499 -16.89 -2.55 -14.37
C THR A 499 -16.00 -1.96 -13.28
N SER A 500 -15.68 -2.78 -12.28
CA SER A 500 -14.71 -2.45 -11.23
C SER A 500 -13.28 -2.52 -11.78
N VAL A 501 -12.51 -1.43 -11.69
CA VAL A 501 -11.07 -1.43 -11.97
C VAL A 501 -10.36 -0.58 -10.92
N ASP A 502 -9.52 -1.20 -10.09
CA ASP A 502 -8.70 -0.50 -9.10
C ASP A 502 -7.64 0.38 -9.80
N SER A 503 -7.59 1.68 -9.51
CA SER A 503 -6.47 2.57 -9.88
C SER A 503 -6.44 3.83 -9.00
N GLU A 504 -5.91 3.70 -7.78
CA GLU A 504 -5.53 4.87 -6.96
C GLU A 504 -4.02 5.11 -7.03
N GLY A 505 -3.60 5.97 -7.96
CA GLY A 505 -2.26 6.55 -7.97
C GLY A 505 -2.20 7.78 -7.06
N PHE A 506 -1.61 7.65 -5.87
CA PHE A 506 -1.38 8.80 -4.98
C PHE A 506 -0.22 9.67 -5.48
N SER A 507 -0.54 10.75 -6.19
CA SER A 507 0.42 11.83 -6.48
C SER A 507 0.72 12.64 -5.22
N ILE A 508 1.84 12.33 -4.56
CA ILE A 508 2.43 13.20 -3.53
C ILE A 508 3.24 14.29 -4.25
N PRO A 509 3.06 15.59 -3.94
CA PRO A 509 3.96 16.63 -4.45
C PRO A 509 5.32 16.53 -3.76
N ASP A 510 6.41 16.56 -4.54
CA ASP A 510 7.76 16.64 -4.00
C ASP A 510 8.00 17.92 -3.20
N THR A 511 8.69 17.81 -2.07
CA THR A 511 9.40 18.94 -1.47
C THR A 511 10.68 18.44 -0.81
N GLY A 512 11.76 18.36 -1.60
CA GLY A 512 13.04 17.84 -1.15
C GLY A 512 13.86 18.85 -0.34
N SER A 513 14.62 18.33 0.63
CA SER A 513 15.69 19.02 1.39
C SER A 513 15.29 20.27 2.19
N HIS A 514 15.09 20.10 3.50
CA HIS A 514 16.12 20.45 4.51
C HIS A 514 15.62 20.12 5.92
N CYS A 515 16.25 19.16 6.60
CA CYS A 515 16.05 18.95 8.04
C CYS A 515 17.42 18.96 8.74
N SER A 516 17.91 20.17 9.02
CA SER A 516 19.04 20.37 9.92
C SER A 516 18.65 19.97 11.35
N SER A 517 19.62 19.45 12.11
CA SER A 517 19.42 19.11 13.52
C SER A 517 19.35 20.36 14.39
N GLU A 518 18.23 20.59 15.07
CA GLU A 518 18.17 21.48 16.23
C GLU A 518 17.81 20.70 17.51
N TYR A 519 18.81 20.56 18.40
CA TYR A 519 18.61 20.16 19.78
C TYR A 519 18.21 21.41 20.59
N ALA A 520 17.07 21.37 21.28
CA ALA A 520 16.66 22.45 22.16
C ALA A 520 17.47 22.44 23.48
N ALA A 521 18.34 23.44 23.62
CA ALA A 521 18.85 24.06 24.86
C ALA A 521 19.28 23.17 26.06
N SER A 522 20.58 23.20 26.39
CA SER A 522 21.06 23.99 27.56
C SER A 522 22.57 23.79 27.87
N SER A 523 23.34 24.89 27.83
CA SER A 523 24.71 25.07 28.38
C SER A 523 25.26 26.45 27.98
N PRO A 524 26.30 27.01 28.63
CA PRO A 524 26.83 26.76 29.97
C PRO A 524 26.84 28.02 30.86
N GLY A 525 27.23 27.93 32.14
CA GLY A 525 27.25 29.07 33.07
C GLY A 525 28.22 28.95 34.27
N ASP A 526 29.48 29.31 34.02
CA ASP A 526 30.49 29.89 34.94
C ASP A 526 30.41 29.64 36.47
N ARG A 527 31.36 28.85 37.02
CA ARG A 527 32.34 29.23 38.08
C ARG A 527 33.14 28.07 38.67
N GLY A 528 34.35 28.35 39.18
CA GLY A 528 34.75 27.77 40.48
C GLY A 528 36.00 26.87 40.60
N SER A 529 37.18 27.38 40.24
CA SER A 529 38.45 27.26 41.02
C SER A 529 39.05 25.89 41.46
N GLN A 530 40.35 25.73 41.14
CA GLN A 530 41.41 25.03 41.92
C GLN A 530 41.44 23.48 41.98
N GLU A 531 42.58 22.81 42.21
CA GLU A 531 44.00 22.95 41.79
C GLU A 531 44.79 21.73 42.34
N HIS A 532 46.08 21.59 42.01
CA HIS A 532 47.00 20.47 42.31
C HIS A 532 46.71 19.13 41.58
N VAL A 533 47.63 18.44 40.88
CA VAL A 533 49.11 18.35 40.74
C VAL A 533 49.74 17.12 41.43
N ASP A 534 50.51 16.38 40.62
CA ASP A 534 51.52 15.33 40.89
C ASP A 534 51.20 14.09 41.75
N SER A 535 51.31 12.91 41.13
CA SER A 535 52.50 12.04 41.31
C SER A 535 52.53 10.79 40.39
N GLN A 536 53.70 10.16 40.29
CA GLN A 536 54.03 8.98 39.47
C GLN A 536 53.63 7.66 40.19
N GLU A 537 53.54 6.47 39.57
CA GLU A 537 54.69 5.66 39.14
C GLU A 537 54.36 4.45 38.21
N LYS A 538 55.42 3.68 37.88
CA LYS A 538 55.56 2.54 36.95
C LYS A 538 54.88 1.25 37.51
N ALA A 539 54.88 0.06 36.87
CA ALA A 539 55.63 -0.47 35.73
C ALA A 539 54.89 -1.63 35.00
N PRO A 540 55.31 -2.00 33.76
CA PRO A 540 54.80 -3.18 33.05
C PRO A 540 55.80 -4.36 32.99
N LYS A 541 55.29 -5.60 32.91
CA LYS A 541 55.79 -6.75 32.10
C LYS A 541 55.33 -8.10 32.66
N THR A 542 54.88 -8.99 31.78
CA THR A 542 55.36 -10.39 31.77
C THR A 542 55.31 -10.86 30.31
N ASP A 543 56.40 -11.43 29.83
CA ASP A 543 56.49 -12.03 28.49
C ASP A 543 56.05 -13.50 28.56
N ASP A 544 55.59 -14.07 27.45
CA ASP A 544 55.97 -15.45 27.11
C ASP A 544 56.03 -15.63 25.58
N SER A 545 56.81 -16.62 25.11
CA SER A 545 57.18 -16.73 23.69
C SER A 545 57.43 -18.18 23.24
N PHE A 546 58.29 -18.39 22.24
CA PHE A 546 58.59 -19.67 21.54
C PHE A 546 57.45 -20.22 20.64
N SER A 547 57.72 -20.83 19.48
CA SER A 547 58.91 -20.78 18.58
C SER A 547 58.59 -21.48 17.26
N ASP A 548 59.11 -20.99 16.14
CA ASP A 548 59.11 -21.73 14.86
C ASP A 548 59.99 -22.99 14.94
N VAL A 549 59.56 -24.09 14.31
CA VAL A 549 60.36 -25.30 14.09
C VAL A 549 60.02 -25.93 12.73
N ASP A 550 60.97 -25.91 11.80
CA ASP A 550 60.94 -26.69 10.55
C ASP A 550 61.14 -28.20 10.81
N CYS A 551 60.51 -29.06 10.01
CA CYS A 551 61.01 -30.42 9.78
C CYS A 551 60.63 -30.96 8.38
N HIS A 552 61.40 -31.92 7.87
CA HIS A 552 61.52 -32.23 6.43
C HIS A 552 60.87 -33.56 5.98
N SER A 553 60.82 -33.72 4.64
CA SER A 553 60.75 -34.98 3.86
C SER A 553 59.35 -35.60 3.70
N ASN A 554 58.92 -36.17 2.56
CA ASN A 554 59.57 -36.56 1.29
C ASN A 554 58.71 -36.11 0.06
N GLN A 555 59.29 -35.69 -1.09
CA GLN A 555 59.40 -36.42 -2.39
C GLN A 555 58.09 -37.10 -2.88
N GLU A 556 57.66 -37.04 -4.16
CA GLU A 556 58.25 -36.66 -5.48
C GLU A 556 57.20 -35.87 -6.34
N ASP A 557 57.40 -35.56 -7.64
CA ASP A 557 58.34 -34.61 -8.28
C ASP A 557 57.73 -34.15 -9.65
N THR A 558 58.36 -33.18 -10.33
CA THR A 558 58.05 -32.60 -11.65
C THR A 558 56.76 -31.74 -11.78
N GLY A 559 56.76 -30.55 -12.39
CA GLY A 559 57.88 -29.60 -12.58
C GLY A 559 57.93 -28.88 -13.94
N CYS A 560 57.47 -27.62 -14.00
CA CYS A 560 58.12 -26.57 -14.80
C CYS A 560 57.76 -25.16 -14.25
N LYS A 561 58.63 -24.17 -14.44
CA LYS A 561 58.52 -22.80 -13.88
C LYS A 561 59.03 -21.77 -14.88
N PHE A 562 58.51 -20.53 -14.83
CA PHE A 562 59.25 -19.25 -14.74
C PHE A 562 58.23 -18.16 -14.30
N ARG A 563 58.35 -17.37 -13.22
CA ARG A 563 59.38 -16.39 -12.74
C ARG A 563 59.54 -15.20 -13.70
N VAL A 564 59.62 -13.92 -13.28
CA VAL A 564 60.00 -13.29 -11.99
C VAL A 564 59.01 -12.16 -11.56
N LEU A 565 59.22 -11.55 -10.38
CA LEU A 565 58.31 -10.66 -9.63
C LEU A 565 58.90 -9.19 -9.48
N PRO A 566 58.65 -8.31 -8.47
CA PRO A 566 58.01 -6.98 -8.71
C PRO A 566 58.61 -5.74 -7.95
N GLN A 567 57.77 -4.70 -7.74
CA GLN A 567 57.71 -3.75 -6.58
C GLN A 567 58.55 -2.42 -6.60
N PRO A 568 58.25 -1.39 -5.76
CA PRO A 568 57.01 -0.56 -5.79
C PRO A 568 57.17 0.94 -5.36
N THR A 569 56.03 1.62 -5.08
CA THR A 569 55.85 2.80 -4.16
C THR A 569 56.47 4.16 -4.56
N ASN A 570 55.97 5.34 -4.16
CA ASN A 570 54.84 5.72 -3.27
C ASN A 570 54.32 7.17 -3.54
N LEU A 571 53.03 7.46 -3.22
CA LEU A 571 52.44 8.74 -2.72
C LEU A 571 52.68 10.09 -3.49
N ALA A 572 51.77 11.07 -3.58
CA ALA A 572 50.35 11.21 -3.20
C ALA A 572 49.65 12.38 -3.97
N THR A 573 48.32 12.42 -3.93
CA THR A 573 47.40 13.50 -4.42
C THR A 573 47.10 14.56 -3.33
N PRO A 574 46.23 15.62 -3.48
CA PRO A 574 45.31 16.04 -4.57
C PRO A 574 45.20 17.58 -4.86
N ASN A 575 44.15 17.97 -5.63
CA ASN A 575 43.27 19.17 -5.46
C ASN A 575 43.40 20.50 -6.29
N THR A 576 42.52 20.59 -7.30
CA THR A 576 41.54 21.69 -7.59
C THR A 576 41.91 23.04 -8.24
N LYS A 577 40.97 23.50 -9.12
CA LYS A 577 40.66 24.91 -9.57
C LYS A 577 41.69 25.60 -10.51
N ARG A 578 41.31 26.50 -11.44
CA ARG A 578 40.06 26.74 -12.23
C ARG A 578 40.34 27.82 -13.32
N PHE A 579 39.61 27.77 -14.46
CA PHE A 579 39.26 28.90 -15.36
C PHE A 579 40.27 29.58 -16.33
N LYS A 580 39.83 29.68 -17.60
CA LYS A 580 40.06 30.70 -18.68
C LYS A 580 41.50 31.11 -19.10
N LYS A 581 41.74 31.74 -20.26
CA LYS A 581 41.19 31.73 -21.67
C LYS A 581 42.01 32.81 -22.44
N GLU A 582 42.07 32.75 -23.78
CA GLU A 582 42.40 33.90 -24.68
C GLU A 582 43.91 34.34 -24.68
N GLU A 583 44.55 34.79 -25.79
CA GLU A 583 44.16 34.90 -27.21
C GLU A 583 45.37 35.22 -28.16
N ILE A 584 45.08 35.33 -29.48
CA ILE A 584 45.71 36.08 -30.61
C ILE A 584 47.03 35.64 -31.31
N LEU A 585 47.04 35.95 -32.63
CA LEU A 585 48.16 36.12 -33.62
C LEU A 585 48.80 34.83 -34.18
N SER A 586 49.18 34.71 -35.47
CA SER A 586 49.03 35.52 -36.71
C SER A 586 49.51 34.67 -37.93
N SER A 587 49.31 34.94 -39.24
CA SER A 587 48.36 35.74 -40.06
C SER A 587 48.59 35.42 -41.57
N SER A 588 47.84 36.05 -42.51
CA SER A 588 48.17 36.27 -43.96
C SER A 588 48.32 35.05 -44.91
N ASP A 589 47.93 35.06 -46.20
CA ASP A 589 47.27 36.09 -47.03
C ASP A 589 46.68 35.55 -48.37
N ILE A 590 45.85 36.37 -49.06
CA ILE A 590 45.65 36.46 -50.56
C ILE A 590 45.11 35.24 -51.38
N CYS A 591 44.23 35.36 -52.38
CA CYS A 591 43.13 36.31 -52.71
C CYS A 591 42.35 35.89 -54.01
N GLN A 592 41.04 36.22 -54.11
CA GLN A 592 40.27 36.57 -55.36
C GLN A 592 40.03 35.46 -56.44
N LYS A 593 38.97 35.46 -57.29
CA LYS A 593 37.70 36.23 -57.46
C LYS A 593 36.68 35.32 -58.22
N LEU A 594 35.35 35.34 -57.95
CA LEU A 594 34.26 36.06 -58.69
C LEU A 594 34.29 35.85 -60.24
N VAL A 595 33.21 35.75 -61.04
CA VAL A 595 31.77 36.17 -60.98
C VAL A 595 31.02 35.45 -62.14
N ASN A 596 29.69 35.21 -62.24
CA ASN A 596 28.52 35.55 -61.40
C ASN A 596 27.33 34.52 -61.50
N THR A 597 26.12 34.96 -61.89
CA THR A 597 24.76 34.42 -61.64
C THR A 597 23.85 34.23 -62.88
N GLN A 598 22.70 33.55 -62.67
CA GLN A 598 21.36 33.73 -63.32
C GLN A 598 21.15 33.28 -64.80
N ASP A 599 19.97 32.83 -65.25
CA ASP A 599 18.65 32.69 -64.59
C ASP A 599 17.68 31.66 -65.26
N MET A 600 16.64 31.26 -64.52
CA MET A 600 15.29 30.79 -64.93
C MET A 600 14.97 29.52 -65.79
N SER A 601 13.91 28.84 -65.31
CA SER A 601 12.81 28.13 -66.02
C SER A 601 13.03 26.82 -66.84
N ALA A 602 12.64 25.72 -66.18
CA ALA A 602 11.63 24.74 -66.63
C ALA A 602 11.86 23.75 -67.81
N SER A 603 11.79 22.46 -67.44
CA SER A 603 11.33 21.28 -68.19
C SER A 603 12.28 20.53 -69.15
N GLN A 604 12.01 19.21 -69.26
CA GLN A 604 12.51 18.21 -70.23
C GLN A 604 13.92 17.60 -70.07
N VAL A 605 13.96 16.48 -69.34
CA VAL A 605 14.62 15.18 -69.65
C VAL A 605 16.01 15.15 -70.33
N ASP A 606 17.01 14.71 -69.56
CA ASP A 606 18.24 13.97 -69.89
C ASP A 606 18.76 13.90 -71.35
N VAL A 607 19.78 14.71 -71.67
CA VAL A 607 20.82 14.38 -72.68
C VAL A 607 22.19 14.90 -72.22
N ALA A 608 23.26 14.09 -72.34
CA ALA A 608 24.61 14.42 -71.87
C ALA A 608 25.58 14.88 -72.98
N VAL A 609 26.46 15.86 -72.68
CA VAL A 609 27.44 16.45 -73.62
C VAL A 609 28.85 16.49 -73.00
N LYS A 610 29.89 16.44 -73.85
CA LYS A 610 31.30 16.17 -73.51
C LYS A 610 32.11 17.43 -73.18
N ILE A 611 33.08 17.31 -72.26
CA ILE A 611 34.09 18.35 -71.95
C ILE A 611 35.50 17.75 -72.08
N ASN A 612 36.39 18.46 -72.80
CA ASN A 612 37.78 18.06 -73.00
C ASN A 612 38.64 18.32 -71.76
N LYS A 613 39.52 17.37 -71.40
CA LYS A 613 40.37 17.45 -70.19
C LYS A 613 41.85 17.62 -70.55
N LYS A 614 42.53 18.54 -69.87
CA LYS A 614 44.01 18.61 -69.85
C LYS A 614 44.53 17.49 -68.95
N VAL A 615 45.33 16.58 -69.52
CA VAL A 615 45.90 15.45 -68.77
C VAL A 615 47.18 15.88 -68.05
N VAL A 616 47.32 15.49 -66.79
CA VAL A 616 48.54 15.63 -65.99
C VAL A 616 48.85 14.26 -65.38
N PRO A 617 50.06 13.70 -65.58
CA PRO A 617 50.44 12.45 -64.92
C PRO A 617 50.60 12.68 -63.41
N LEU A 618 50.04 11.78 -62.62
CA LEU A 618 50.25 11.68 -61.18
C LEU A 618 50.90 10.32 -60.91
N ASP A 619 52.07 10.32 -60.29
CA ASP A 619 52.69 9.09 -59.76
C ASP A 619 51.88 8.59 -58.56
N PHE A 620 50.82 7.87 -58.91
CA PHE A 620 49.78 7.38 -58.02
C PHE A 620 49.95 5.88 -57.83
N SER A 621 50.12 5.47 -56.58
CA SER A 621 50.05 4.06 -56.19
C SER A 621 48.70 3.76 -55.58
N MET A 622 48.02 2.74 -56.12
CA MET A 622 46.81 2.16 -55.53
C MET A 622 47.02 1.74 -54.07
N SER A 623 48.20 1.22 -53.70
CA SER A 623 48.49 0.81 -52.31
C SER A 623 48.77 2.00 -51.40
N SER A 624 49.35 3.09 -51.92
CA SER A 624 49.56 4.33 -51.17
C SER A 624 48.27 5.12 -50.97
N LEU A 625 47.43 5.23 -52.01
CA LEU A 625 46.09 5.83 -51.86
C LEU A 625 45.22 4.97 -50.95
N ALA A 626 45.22 3.64 -51.11
CA ALA A 626 44.48 2.77 -50.21
C ALA A 626 44.96 2.88 -48.75
N LYS A 627 46.26 3.10 -48.48
CA LYS A 627 46.74 3.43 -47.13
C LYS A 627 46.18 4.77 -46.65
N ARG A 628 46.26 5.84 -47.44
CA ARG A 628 45.89 7.19 -47.01
C ARG A 628 44.37 7.40 -46.90
N ILE A 629 43.58 6.76 -47.76
CA ILE A 629 42.12 6.67 -47.63
C ILE A 629 41.73 5.81 -46.42
N LYS A 630 42.43 4.70 -46.15
CA LYS A 630 42.20 3.91 -44.92
C LYS A 630 42.57 4.70 -43.67
N GLN A 631 43.59 5.54 -43.70
CA GLN A 631 43.98 6.38 -42.56
C GLN A 631 43.00 7.53 -42.32
N LEU A 632 42.57 8.27 -43.34
CA LEU A 632 41.53 9.30 -43.19
C LEU A 632 40.17 8.71 -42.78
N HIS A 633 39.81 7.52 -43.28
CA HIS A 633 38.65 6.80 -42.72
C HIS A 633 38.91 6.36 -41.27
N HIS A 634 40.11 5.95 -40.87
CA HIS A 634 40.40 5.59 -39.48
C HIS A 634 40.36 6.78 -38.52
N GLU A 635 40.82 7.95 -38.96
CA GLU A 635 40.84 9.18 -38.16
C GLU A 635 39.43 9.79 -38.04
N ALA A 636 38.55 9.55 -39.03
CA ALA A 636 37.10 9.77 -38.89
C ALA A 636 36.42 8.70 -38.01
N GLN A 637 36.77 7.42 -38.17
CA GLN A 637 36.30 6.26 -37.37
C GLN A 637 36.86 6.25 -35.92
N GLN A 638 37.23 7.39 -35.35
CA GLN A 638 37.79 7.51 -33.99
C GLN A 638 37.17 8.60 -33.10
N SER A 639 36.20 9.42 -33.57
CA SER A 639 35.51 10.37 -32.67
C SER A 639 34.08 10.85 -33.03
N GLU A 640 33.33 10.12 -33.87
CA GLU A 640 31.87 9.95 -33.62
C GLU A 640 31.60 8.88 -32.54
N GLY A 641 32.65 8.45 -31.83
CA GLY A 641 32.62 7.38 -30.85
C GLY A 641 31.83 7.75 -29.60
N GLU A 642 30.87 6.87 -29.29
CA GLU A 642 30.32 6.62 -27.95
C GLU A 642 29.52 7.80 -27.34
N GLN A 643 28.20 7.68 -27.16
CA GLN A 643 27.51 6.47 -26.72
C GLN A 643 26.24 6.20 -27.54
N ASN A 644 26.03 4.95 -27.97
CA ASN A 644 24.68 4.39 -28.17
C ASN A 644 24.03 4.19 -26.78
N TYR A 645 23.81 5.28 -26.05
CA TYR A 645 23.06 5.23 -24.80
C TYR A 645 21.59 5.00 -25.14
N ARG A 646 20.99 3.99 -24.51
CA ARG A 646 19.52 3.86 -24.53
C ARG A 646 18.96 5.08 -23.80
N LYS A 647 18.29 5.98 -24.54
CA LYS A 647 17.65 7.19 -23.99
C LYS A 647 16.65 6.82 -22.90
N PHE A 648 15.82 5.84 -23.22
CA PHE A 648 14.85 5.20 -22.33
C PHE A 648 15.46 3.91 -21.76
N ARG A 649 15.43 3.76 -20.43
CA ARG A 649 16.02 2.65 -19.67
C ARG A 649 15.06 2.09 -18.62
N ALA A 650 14.00 2.81 -18.29
CA ALA A 650 12.93 2.34 -17.43
C ALA A 650 12.30 1.05 -17.98
N LYS A 651 11.94 0.12 -17.09
CA LYS A 651 11.25 -1.11 -17.47
C LYS A 651 9.75 -0.87 -17.53
N ILE A 652 9.07 -1.66 -18.34
CA ILE A 652 7.61 -1.77 -18.32
C ILE A 652 7.21 -2.63 -17.10
N CYS A 653 7.36 -2.06 -15.91
CA CYS A 653 7.08 -2.66 -14.61
C CYS A 653 6.07 -1.79 -13.84
N PRO A 654 4.92 -2.32 -13.36
CA PRO A 654 3.86 -1.51 -12.75
C PRO A 654 4.28 -0.66 -11.53
N GLY A 655 5.37 -1.03 -10.84
CA GLY A 655 5.92 -0.28 -9.70
C GLY A 655 6.98 0.77 -10.05
N GLU A 656 7.40 0.90 -11.31
CA GLU A 656 8.48 1.80 -11.76
C GLU A 656 7.98 2.97 -12.62
N ASN A 657 6.67 3.26 -12.58
CA ASN A 657 5.99 4.26 -13.42
C ASN A 657 6.67 5.64 -13.45
N GLN A 658 7.05 6.18 -12.28
CA GLN A 658 7.70 7.49 -12.17
C GLN A 658 9.00 7.57 -12.98
N ALA A 659 9.82 6.52 -12.98
CA ALA A 659 11.08 6.52 -13.72
C ALA A 659 10.87 6.59 -15.23
N ALA A 660 9.80 5.95 -15.75
CA ALA A 660 9.42 6.07 -17.15
C ALA A 660 8.87 7.46 -17.49
N GLU A 661 8.16 8.11 -16.57
CA GLU A 661 7.64 9.47 -16.74
C GLU A 661 8.76 10.52 -16.72
N ASP A 662 9.74 10.37 -15.85
CA ASP A 662 10.91 11.26 -15.77
C ASP A 662 11.79 11.14 -17.02
N GLU A 663 11.95 9.94 -17.59
CA GLU A 663 12.62 9.73 -18.88
C GLU A 663 11.83 10.36 -20.05
N LEU A 664 10.51 10.13 -20.14
CA LEU A 664 9.65 10.74 -21.17
C LEU A 664 9.68 12.27 -21.09
N ARG A 665 9.55 12.85 -19.89
CA ARG A 665 9.58 14.30 -19.63
C ARG A 665 10.94 14.94 -19.96
N LYS A 666 12.03 14.16 -19.90
CA LYS A 666 13.39 14.63 -20.19
C LYS A 666 13.75 14.55 -21.68
N GLU A 667 13.29 13.50 -22.38
CA GLU A 667 13.70 13.21 -23.76
C GLU A 667 12.69 13.66 -24.83
N ILE A 668 11.42 13.93 -24.47
CA ILE A 668 10.36 14.31 -25.42
C ILE A 668 9.86 15.74 -25.13
N SER A 669 9.84 16.60 -26.16
CA SER A 669 9.28 17.97 -26.08
C SER A 669 7.86 18.06 -26.65
N LYS A 670 7.11 19.12 -26.30
CA LYS A 670 5.77 19.39 -26.86
C LYS A 670 5.74 19.44 -28.40
N THR A 671 6.85 19.78 -29.08
CA THR A 671 6.90 19.83 -30.55
C THR A 671 7.06 18.44 -31.20
N MET A 672 7.76 17.52 -30.55
CA MET A 672 8.05 16.19 -31.11
C MET A 672 6.80 15.34 -31.38
N PHE A 673 5.69 15.58 -30.66
CA PHE A 673 4.41 14.91 -30.94
C PHE A 673 3.89 15.20 -32.37
N ALA A 674 4.17 16.38 -32.93
CA ALA A 674 3.80 16.70 -34.31
C ALA A 674 4.67 15.97 -35.36
N GLU A 675 5.84 15.49 -34.95
CA GLU A 675 6.82 14.76 -35.78
C GLU A 675 6.63 13.23 -35.71
N MET A 676 5.76 12.73 -34.82
CA MET A 676 5.52 11.30 -34.64
C MET A 676 4.83 10.67 -35.86
N GLU A 677 5.48 9.66 -36.44
CA GLU A 677 4.91 8.77 -37.45
C GLU A 677 3.92 7.79 -36.78
N ILE A 678 2.75 7.57 -37.38
CA ILE A 678 1.74 6.64 -36.86
C ILE A 678 1.87 5.33 -37.60
N ILE A 679 2.23 4.27 -36.88
CA ILE A 679 2.34 2.91 -37.44
C ILE A 679 0.93 2.28 -37.56
N GLY A 680 0.06 2.51 -36.58
CA GLY A 680 -1.33 2.05 -36.61
C GLY A 680 -1.95 1.87 -35.23
N GLN A 681 -3.13 1.26 -35.19
CA GLN A 681 -3.86 0.93 -33.96
C GLN A 681 -3.58 -0.52 -33.54
N PHE A 682 -3.31 -0.74 -32.25
CA PHE A 682 -3.13 -2.06 -31.66
C PHE A 682 -4.27 -2.39 -30.69
N ASN A 683 -4.85 -3.59 -30.85
CA ASN A 683 -5.90 -4.18 -30.00
C ASN A 683 -7.11 -3.24 -29.70
N LEU A 684 -7.43 -2.33 -30.63
CA LEU A 684 -8.52 -1.33 -30.53
C LEU A 684 -8.48 -0.46 -29.25
N GLY A 685 -7.31 -0.33 -28.61
CA GLY A 685 -7.13 0.46 -27.39
C GLY A 685 -5.84 1.28 -27.34
N PHE A 686 -4.89 1.00 -28.23
CA PHE A 686 -3.59 1.67 -28.26
C PHE A 686 -3.25 2.16 -29.68
N ILE A 687 -2.52 3.27 -29.76
CA ILE A 687 -1.90 3.81 -30.96
C ILE A 687 -0.40 3.52 -30.87
N ILE A 688 0.19 2.97 -31.93
CA ILE A 688 1.63 2.76 -32.03
C ILE A 688 2.22 3.90 -32.84
N THR A 689 3.15 4.65 -32.25
CA THR A 689 3.87 5.74 -32.91
C THR A 689 5.37 5.50 -32.94
N LYS A 690 6.06 6.20 -33.83
CA LYS A 690 7.50 6.16 -34.02
C LYS A 690 8.05 7.59 -34.11
N LEU A 691 9.16 7.84 -33.43
CA LEU A 691 9.90 9.10 -33.46
C LEU A 691 11.38 8.77 -33.70
N ASN A 692 11.88 9.03 -34.91
CA ASN A 692 13.17 8.53 -35.37
C ASN A 692 13.23 6.98 -35.25
N GLU A 693 14.16 6.43 -34.48
CA GLU A 693 14.27 4.99 -34.22
C GLU A 693 13.46 4.51 -33.00
N ASP A 694 12.86 5.40 -32.21
CA ASP A 694 12.15 5.04 -30.98
C ASP A 694 10.66 4.79 -31.24
N ILE A 695 10.15 3.63 -30.81
CA ILE A 695 8.73 3.23 -30.90
C ILE A 695 8.05 3.42 -29.54
N PHE A 696 6.86 4.01 -29.55
CA PHE A 696 6.03 4.27 -28.39
C PHE A 696 4.65 3.62 -28.53
N ILE A 697 4.10 3.20 -27.39
CA ILE A 697 2.69 2.82 -27.26
C ILE A 697 1.95 3.95 -26.54
N VAL A 698 0.83 4.37 -27.11
CA VAL A 698 -0.03 5.43 -26.59
C VAL A 698 -1.42 4.88 -26.34
N ASP A 699 -1.96 5.08 -25.15
CA ASP A 699 -3.30 4.66 -24.75
C ASP A 699 -4.34 5.66 -25.26
N GLN A 700 -5.24 5.22 -26.15
CA GLN A 700 -6.16 6.13 -26.84
C GLN A 700 -7.20 6.75 -25.90
N HIS A 701 -7.59 6.02 -24.85
CA HIS A 701 -8.61 6.46 -23.89
C HIS A 701 -7.99 7.39 -22.86
N ALA A 702 -6.88 6.99 -22.25
CA ALA A 702 -6.17 7.80 -21.25
C ALA A 702 -5.69 9.15 -21.83
N THR A 703 -5.25 9.17 -23.08
CA THR A 703 -4.80 10.39 -23.78
C THR A 703 -5.94 11.37 -24.04
N ASP A 704 -7.07 10.88 -24.58
CA ASP A 704 -8.24 11.73 -24.82
C ASP A 704 -8.90 12.18 -23.50
N GLU A 705 -8.95 11.31 -22.48
CA GLU A 705 -9.42 11.66 -21.13
C GLU A 705 -8.59 12.81 -20.54
N LYS A 706 -7.26 12.72 -20.65
CA LYS A 706 -6.35 13.77 -20.16
C LYS A 706 -6.55 15.10 -20.89
N TYR A 707 -6.72 15.08 -22.21
CA TYR A 707 -6.99 16.30 -22.99
C TYR A 707 -8.34 16.92 -22.62
N ASN A 708 -9.41 16.11 -22.61
CA ASN A 708 -10.74 16.57 -22.23
C ASN A 708 -10.76 17.12 -20.80
N PHE A 709 -9.97 16.55 -19.88
CA PHE A 709 -9.84 17.03 -18.50
C PHE A 709 -9.12 18.38 -18.40
N GLU A 710 -7.99 18.58 -19.09
CA GLU A 710 -7.28 19.87 -19.08
C GLU A 710 -8.13 20.97 -19.73
N MET A 711 -8.79 20.68 -20.85
CA MET A 711 -9.75 21.60 -21.49
C MET A 711 -10.95 21.94 -20.58
N LEU A 712 -11.49 20.96 -19.84
CA LEU A 712 -12.55 21.21 -18.86
C LEU A 712 -12.06 22.08 -17.69
N GLN A 713 -10.87 21.84 -17.15
CA GLN A 713 -10.30 22.65 -16.08
C GLN A 713 -10.05 24.11 -16.51
N GLN A 714 -9.51 24.32 -17.72
CA GLN A 714 -9.16 25.65 -18.23
C GLN A 714 -10.40 26.47 -18.63
N HIS A 715 -11.33 25.88 -19.39
CA HIS A 715 -12.40 26.65 -20.05
C HIS A 715 -13.79 26.61 -19.37
N THR A 716 -14.07 25.66 -18.48
CA THR A 716 -15.42 25.55 -17.89
C THR A 716 -15.69 26.62 -16.84
N VAL A 717 -16.71 27.45 -17.02
CA VAL A 717 -17.26 28.29 -15.94
C VAL A 717 -18.36 27.52 -15.22
N LEU A 718 -18.23 27.33 -13.90
CA LEU A 718 -19.28 26.70 -13.09
C LEU A 718 -20.39 27.70 -12.77
N GLN A 719 -21.65 27.26 -12.83
CA GLN A 719 -22.80 28.07 -12.45
C GLN A 719 -23.00 28.04 -10.93
N GLY A 720 -22.98 29.22 -10.31
CA GLY A 720 -23.30 29.41 -8.90
C GLY A 720 -24.81 29.57 -8.66
N GLN A 721 -25.36 28.83 -7.70
CA GLN A 721 -26.67 29.12 -7.13
C GLN A 721 -26.50 30.18 -6.03
N ARG A 722 -27.31 31.25 -6.09
CA ARG A 722 -27.28 32.30 -5.06
C ARG A 722 -27.88 31.83 -3.73
N LEU A 723 -27.26 32.24 -2.64
CA LEU A 723 -27.73 31.99 -1.28
C LEU A 723 -28.92 32.91 -0.93
N ILE A 724 -29.79 32.45 -0.04
CA ILE A 724 -30.96 33.23 0.45
C ILE A 724 -30.50 34.41 1.33
N ALA A 725 -29.42 34.21 2.09
CA ALA A 725 -28.73 35.25 2.84
C ALA A 725 -27.21 35.15 2.57
N PRO A 726 -26.48 36.26 2.42
CA PRO A 726 -25.02 36.24 2.32
C PRO A 726 -24.39 35.64 3.58
N GLN A 727 -23.38 34.78 3.41
CA GLN A 727 -22.63 34.17 4.50
C GLN A 727 -21.28 34.88 4.68
N THR A 728 -21.07 35.55 5.82
CA THR A 728 -19.73 36.08 6.17
C THR A 728 -18.73 34.93 6.29
N LEU A 729 -17.54 35.10 5.72
CA LEU A 729 -16.42 34.17 5.91
C LEU A 729 -15.39 34.80 6.86
N ASN A 730 -15.10 34.09 7.95
CA ASN A 730 -14.12 34.51 8.95
C ASN A 730 -12.73 34.04 8.49
N LEU A 731 -12.04 34.85 7.70
CA LEU A 731 -10.76 34.51 7.08
C LEU A 731 -9.59 35.20 7.80
N THR A 732 -8.39 34.61 7.79
CA THR A 732 -7.20 35.37 8.22
C THR A 732 -6.96 36.55 7.27
N ALA A 733 -6.27 37.60 7.70
CA ALA A 733 -5.99 38.76 6.84
C ALA A 733 -5.20 38.38 5.56
N VAL A 734 -4.40 37.31 5.60
CA VAL A 734 -3.69 36.74 4.44
C VAL A 734 -4.67 36.02 3.51
N ASN A 735 -5.55 35.18 4.06
CA ASN A 735 -6.56 34.46 3.29
C ASN A 735 -7.59 35.41 2.65
N GLU A 736 -7.96 36.49 3.35
CA GLU A 736 -8.83 37.56 2.85
C GLU A 736 -8.17 38.29 1.66
N ALA A 737 -6.88 38.62 1.75
CA ALA A 737 -6.13 39.22 0.64
C ALA A 737 -6.05 38.29 -0.58
N VAL A 738 -5.67 37.02 -0.41
CA VAL A 738 -5.60 36.02 -1.48
C VAL A 738 -6.96 35.83 -2.17
N LEU A 739 -8.07 35.85 -1.41
CA LEU A 739 -9.42 35.80 -1.97
C LEU A 739 -9.75 37.03 -2.83
N ILE A 740 -9.47 38.23 -2.30
CA ILE A 740 -9.75 39.51 -2.99
C ILE A 740 -8.90 39.65 -4.28
N GLU A 741 -7.63 39.24 -4.24
CA GLU A 741 -6.74 39.27 -5.41
C GLU A 741 -7.15 38.30 -6.52
N ASN A 742 -7.80 37.18 -6.18
CA ASN A 742 -8.09 36.09 -7.12
C ASN A 742 -9.60 35.89 -7.41
N LEU A 743 -10.45 36.90 -7.18
CA LEU A 743 -11.92 36.82 -7.32
C LEU A 743 -12.42 36.21 -8.65
N GLU A 744 -11.69 36.39 -9.77
CA GLU A 744 -12.05 35.74 -11.04
C GLU A 744 -11.95 34.21 -11.00
N ILE A 745 -10.97 33.65 -10.29
CA ILE A 745 -10.75 32.20 -10.20
C ILE A 745 -11.86 31.58 -9.35
N PHE A 746 -12.28 32.26 -8.27
CA PHE A 746 -13.47 31.89 -7.50
C PHE A 746 -14.74 31.93 -8.35
N ARG A 747 -14.95 33.00 -9.14
CA ARG A 747 -16.11 33.15 -10.03
C ARG A 747 -16.15 32.10 -11.14
N LYS A 748 -15.00 31.75 -11.73
CA LYS A 748 -14.86 30.61 -12.68
C LYS A 748 -15.15 29.25 -12.03
N ASN A 749 -15.02 29.16 -10.70
CA ASN A 749 -15.43 28.03 -9.87
C ASN A 749 -16.86 28.14 -9.31
N GLY A 750 -17.64 29.18 -9.64
CA GLY A 750 -19.03 29.35 -9.22
C GLY A 750 -19.24 29.96 -7.83
N PHE A 751 -18.16 30.35 -7.15
CA PHE A 751 -18.20 31.14 -5.91
C PHE A 751 -18.18 32.63 -6.27
N ASP A 752 -19.13 33.41 -5.74
CA ASP A 752 -19.19 34.85 -5.95
C ASP A 752 -19.35 35.56 -4.59
N PHE A 753 -18.78 36.76 -4.47
CA PHE A 753 -18.59 37.45 -3.20
C PHE A 753 -19.02 38.90 -3.26
N VAL A 754 -19.54 39.40 -2.14
CA VAL A 754 -19.63 40.83 -1.84
C VAL A 754 -18.50 41.16 -0.89
N ILE A 755 -17.65 42.12 -1.28
CA ILE A 755 -16.57 42.66 -0.43
C ILE A 755 -17.06 43.96 0.20
N ASP A 756 -17.00 44.03 1.52
CA ASP A 756 -17.35 45.22 2.31
C ASP A 756 -16.06 45.93 2.74
N GLU A 757 -15.85 47.15 2.25
CA GLU A 757 -14.62 47.91 2.56
C GLU A 757 -14.67 48.61 3.92
N ASN A 758 -15.83 48.66 4.55
CA ASN A 758 -16.04 49.31 5.86
C ASN A 758 -16.05 48.30 7.02
N ALA A 759 -16.08 47.00 6.71
CA ALA A 759 -16.02 45.93 7.70
C ALA A 759 -14.59 45.76 8.24
N PRO A 760 -14.42 45.21 9.47
CA PRO A 760 -13.11 44.83 9.97
C PRO A 760 -12.39 43.88 9.01
N VAL A 761 -11.07 44.05 8.87
CA VAL A 761 -10.19 43.03 8.26
C VAL A 761 -10.46 41.69 8.97
N THR A 762 -10.57 40.60 8.21
CA THR A 762 -11.06 39.25 8.59
C THR A 762 -12.56 38.99 8.44
N GLU A 763 -13.40 40.02 8.25
CA GLU A 763 -14.85 39.90 8.03
C GLU A 763 -15.35 40.57 6.73
N ARG A 764 -14.45 41.00 5.84
CA ARG A 764 -14.81 41.79 4.65
C ARG A 764 -15.52 40.97 3.57
N ALA A 765 -15.25 39.67 3.50
CA ALA A 765 -15.77 38.79 2.45
C ALA A 765 -17.10 38.11 2.85
N LYS A 766 -18.17 38.40 2.11
CA LYS A 766 -19.50 37.80 2.26
C LYS A 766 -19.83 36.97 1.03
N LEU A 767 -19.87 35.65 1.19
CA LEU A 767 -20.20 34.66 0.16
C LEU A 767 -21.66 34.80 -0.26
N ILE A 768 -21.94 34.92 -1.56
CA ILE A 768 -23.30 35.08 -2.11
C ILE A 768 -23.74 33.98 -3.09
N SER A 769 -22.83 33.16 -3.63
CA SER A 769 -23.20 31.95 -4.39
C SER A 769 -22.27 30.78 -4.14
N LEU A 770 -22.82 29.57 -4.22
CA LEU A 770 -22.09 28.31 -4.23
C LEU A 770 -22.29 27.62 -5.58
N PRO A 771 -21.26 26.99 -6.18
CA PRO A 771 -21.46 26.13 -7.34
C PRO A 771 -22.40 24.98 -7.00
N THR A 772 -23.23 24.55 -7.95
CA THR A 772 -24.13 23.39 -7.79
C THR A 772 -24.11 22.50 -9.03
N SER A 773 -24.16 21.18 -8.83
CA SER A 773 -24.26 20.23 -9.96
C SER A 773 -24.84 18.89 -9.54
N LYS A 774 -26.17 18.75 -9.70
CA LYS A 774 -26.95 17.57 -9.31
C LYS A 774 -26.66 17.12 -7.87
N ASN A 775 -25.76 16.16 -7.68
CA ASN A 775 -25.44 15.54 -6.40
C ASN A 775 -24.25 16.22 -5.68
N TRP A 776 -23.57 17.20 -6.30
CA TRP A 776 -22.42 17.89 -5.73
C TRP A 776 -22.83 19.14 -4.93
N THR A 777 -22.66 19.07 -3.61
CA THR A 777 -22.91 20.13 -2.62
C THR A 777 -21.61 20.79 -2.16
N PHE A 778 -21.19 21.84 -2.84
CA PHE A 778 -19.98 22.61 -2.47
C PHE A 778 -20.25 23.54 -1.27
N GLY A 779 -19.22 23.87 -0.49
CA GLY A 779 -19.36 24.70 0.73
C GLY A 779 -18.12 25.52 1.05
N PRO A 780 -18.06 26.17 2.23
CA PRO A 780 -16.92 27.03 2.63
C PRO A 780 -15.56 26.32 2.58
N GLN A 781 -15.51 25.02 2.91
CA GLN A 781 -14.28 24.21 2.83
C GLN A 781 -13.67 24.15 1.41
N ASP A 782 -14.50 24.25 0.37
CA ASP A 782 -14.02 24.31 -1.02
C ASP A 782 -13.43 25.70 -1.37
N VAL A 783 -13.80 26.75 -0.62
CA VAL A 783 -13.20 28.09 -0.70
C VAL A 783 -11.85 28.09 0.02
N ASP A 784 -11.76 27.48 1.21
CA ASP A 784 -10.50 27.32 1.94
C ASP A 784 -9.45 26.52 1.13
N GLU A 785 -9.88 25.44 0.46
CA GLU A 785 -9.00 24.65 -0.42
C GLU A 785 -8.52 25.47 -1.64
N LEU A 786 -9.37 26.37 -2.18
CA LEU A 786 -8.98 27.31 -3.24
C LEU A 786 -7.97 28.35 -2.76
N ILE A 787 -8.17 28.93 -1.57
CA ILE A 787 -7.23 29.90 -0.98
C ILE A 787 -5.86 29.23 -0.78
N PHE A 788 -5.82 27.99 -0.27
CA PHE A 788 -4.59 27.23 -0.07
C PHE A 788 -3.85 26.91 -1.38
N MET A 789 -4.56 26.51 -2.44
CA MET A 789 -3.93 26.32 -3.76
C MET A 789 -3.42 27.63 -4.37
N LEU A 790 -4.05 28.77 -4.06
CA LEU A 790 -3.67 30.08 -4.59
C LEU A 790 -2.53 30.75 -3.81
N SER A 791 -2.32 30.43 -2.54
CA SER A 791 -1.14 30.87 -1.80
C SER A 791 0.16 30.24 -2.33
N ASP A 792 0.09 29.00 -2.81
CA ASP A 792 1.25 28.29 -3.39
C ASP A 792 1.46 28.61 -4.89
N SER A 793 0.44 29.12 -5.59
CA SER A 793 0.47 29.37 -7.04
C SER A 793 -0.52 30.47 -7.45
N PRO A 794 -0.25 31.74 -7.10
CA PRO A 794 -1.16 32.86 -7.39
C PRO A 794 -1.38 33.06 -8.90
N GLY A 795 -2.62 33.39 -9.27
CA GLY A 795 -3.02 33.58 -10.68
C GLY A 795 -3.15 32.30 -11.53
N VAL A 796 -2.72 31.13 -11.05
CA VAL A 796 -2.88 29.86 -11.76
C VAL A 796 -4.33 29.36 -11.61
N MET A 797 -4.96 28.95 -12.72
CA MET A 797 -6.37 28.54 -12.75
C MET A 797 -6.60 27.19 -12.06
N CYS A 798 -6.72 27.21 -10.73
CA CYS A 798 -6.92 26.04 -9.90
C CYS A 798 -8.42 25.68 -9.68
N ARG A 799 -8.64 24.45 -9.22
CA ARG A 799 -9.95 23.80 -9.03
C ARG A 799 -9.93 23.00 -7.72
N PRO A 800 -10.95 23.09 -6.84
CA PRO A 800 -11.08 22.19 -5.69
C PRO A 800 -10.99 20.72 -6.09
N SER A 801 -10.50 19.87 -5.21
CA SER A 801 -10.45 18.41 -5.30
C SER A 801 -11.77 17.81 -5.80
N ARG A 802 -12.89 18.28 -5.24
CA ARG A 802 -14.26 17.90 -5.60
C ARG A 802 -14.65 18.33 -7.03
N VAL A 803 -14.22 19.52 -7.46
CA VAL A 803 -14.41 19.99 -8.85
C VAL A 803 -13.53 19.19 -9.82
N LYS A 804 -12.30 18.86 -9.44
CA LYS A 804 -11.39 17.99 -10.21
C LYS A 804 -12.00 16.60 -10.40
N GLN A 805 -12.49 15.96 -9.35
CA GLN A 805 -13.20 14.67 -9.43
C GLN A 805 -14.42 14.74 -10.38
N MET A 806 -15.25 15.79 -10.27
CA MET A 806 -16.38 15.99 -11.17
C MET A 806 -15.92 16.16 -12.64
N PHE A 807 -14.84 16.89 -12.91
CA PHE A 807 -14.30 17.06 -14.26
C PHE A 807 -13.63 15.79 -14.80
N ALA A 808 -12.94 15.00 -13.97
CA ALA A 808 -12.36 13.72 -14.37
C ALA A 808 -13.46 12.73 -14.81
N SER A 809 -14.55 12.62 -14.04
CA SER A 809 -15.71 11.79 -14.40
C SER A 809 -16.41 12.26 -15.69
N ARG A 810 -16.48 13.58 -15.92
CA ARG A 810 -17.01 14.15 -17.17
C ARG A 810 -16.08 13.95 -18.38
N ALA A 811 -14.76 14.01 -18.18
CA ALA A 811 -13.78 13.73 -19.22
C ALA A 811 -13.86 12.27 -19.66
N CYS A 812 -13.79 11.34 -18.71
CA CYS A 812 -13.91 9.89 -18.92
C CYS A 812 -15.11 9.53 -19.81
N ARG A 813 -16.30 10.02 -19.45
CA ARG A 813 -17.56 9.77 -20.17
C ARG A 813 -17.69 10.45 -21.54
N LYS A 814 -16.81 11.40 -21.86
CA LYS A 814 -16.79 12.12 -23.16
C LYS A 814 -15.76 11.49 -24.12
N SER A 815 -14.77 10.79 -23.60
CA SER A 815 -13.59 10.37 -24.34
C SER A 815 -13.76 9.09 -25.15
N VAL A 816 -12.87 8.87 -26.12
CA VAL A 816 -12.82 7.65 -26.95
C VAL A 816 -12.87 6.40 -26.07
N MET A 817 -13.87 5.54 -26.28
CA MET A 817 -14.03 4.30 -25.52
C MET A 817 -12.99 3.25 -25.93
N ILE A 818 -12.57 2.43 -24.97
CA ILE A 818 -11.73 1.25 -25.23
C ILE A 818 -12.50 0.29 -26.16
N GLY A 819 -11.86 -0.21 -27.22
CA GLY A 819 -12.50 -1.01 -28.27
C GLY A 819 -12.95 -0.21 -29.49
N THR A 820 -12.93 1.13 -29.44
CA THR A 820 -13.26 1.97 -30.61
C THR A 820 -12.16 1.86 -31.66
N ALA A 821 -12.50 1.45 -32.88
CA ALA A 821 -11.60 1.54 -34.04
C ALA A 821 -11.40 3.01 -34.44
N LEU A 822 -10.14 3.42 -34.66
CA LEU A 822 -9.78 4.80 -35.02
C LEU A 822 -9.13 4.86 -36.39
N ASN A 823 -9.48 5.87 -37.19
CA ASN A 823 -8.82 6.16 -38.45
C ASN A 823 -7.52 6.96 -38.26
N THR A 824 -6.67 7.02 -39.29
CA THR A 824 -5.36 7.69 -39.20
C THR A 824 -5.44 9.18 -38.87
N SER A 825 -6.53 9.87 -39.24
CA SER A 825 -6.75 11.28 -38.89
C SER A 825 -7.16 11.46 -37.43
N GLU A 826 -7.93 10.52 -36.86
CA GLU A 826 -8.31 10.52 -35.44
C GLU A 826 -7.10 10.18 -34.56
N MET A 827 -6.32 9.16 -34.95
CA MET A 827 -5.05 8.86 -34.29
C MET A 827 -4.10 10.07 -34.34
N LYS A 828 -3.97 10.74 -35.51
CA LYS A 828 -3.12 11.93 -35.62
C LYS A 828 -3.61 13.10 -34.78
N LYS A 829 -4.93 13.29 -34.67
CA LYS A 829 -5.53 14.29 -33.79
C LYS A 829 -5.17 14.03 -32.32
N LEU A 830 -5.34 12.80 -31.84
CA LEU A 830 -5.00 12.44 -30.44
C LEU A 830 -3.51 12.63 -30.13
N ILE A 831 -2.62 12.28 -31.04
CA ILE A 831 -1.18 12.53 -30.87
C ILE A 831 -0.86 14.03 -30.92
N THR A 832 -1.50 14.80 -31.80
CA THR A 832 -1.33 16.28 -31.88
C THR A 832 -1.76 16.95 -30.57
N HIS A 833 -2.89 16.52 -29.99
CA HIS A 833 -3.36 17.00 -28.68
C HIS A 833 -2.33 16.77 -27.55
N MET A 834 -1.45 15.76 -27.63
CA MET A 834 -0.38 15.55 -26.64
C MET A 834 0.66 16.67 -26.62
N GLY A 835 0.86 17.36 -27.75
CA GLY A 835 1.69 18.57 -27.83
C GLY A 835 1.00 19.82 -27.26
N GLU A 836 -0.33 19.81 -27.14
CA GLU A 836 -1.10 20.91 -26.55
C GLU A 836 -1.11 20.80 -25.01
N MET A 837 -1.35 19.61 -24.47
CA MET A 837 -1.44 19.31 -23.03
C MET A 837 -0.22 19.73 -22.22
N ASP A 838 -0.41 20.10 -20.95
CA ASP A 838 0.67 20.52 -20.06
C ASP A 838 1.36 19.35 -19.37
N HIS A 839 0.62 18.30 -19.01
CA HIS A 839 1.18 17.09 -18.40
C HIS A 839 0.74 15.82 -19.16
N PRO A 840 1.22 15.60 -20.39
CA PRO A 840 0.67 14.60 -21.31
C PRO A 840 0.91 13.13 -20.93
N TRP A 841 1.55 12.82 -19.78
CA TRP A 841 2.10 11.49 -19.44
C TRP A 841 1.16 10.56 -18.67
N ASN A 842 0.18 11.10 -17.95
CA ASN A 842 -0.79 10.35 -17.12
C ASN A 842 -2.19 10.96 -17.28
N CYS A 843 -3.22 10.11 -17.26
CA CYS A 843 -4.61 10.58 -17.18
C CYS A 843 -4.95 11.09 -15.75
N PRO A 844 -6.12 11.74 -15.55
CA PRO A 844 -6.56 12.24 -14.24
C PRO A 844 -6.64 11.17 -13.14
N HIS A 845 -6.72 9.89 -13.51
CA HIS A 845 -6.77 8.73 -12.61
C HIS A 845 -5.39 8.04 -12.42
N GLY A 846 -4.31 8.63 -12.93
CA GLY A 846 -2.94 8.10 -12.77
C GLY A 846 -2.56 6.94 -13.70
N ARG A 847 -3.37 6.64 -14.73
CA ARG A 847 -3.02 5.66 -15.78
C ARG A 847 -2.05 6.31 -16.78
N PRO A 848 -0.91 5.65 -17.10
CA PRO A 848 0.01 6.15 -18.13
C PRO A 848 -0.65 6.29 -19.50
N THR A 849 -0.45 7.43 -20.14
CA THR A 849 -0.90 7.70 -21.52
C THR A 849 0.10 7.16 -22.54
N MET A 850 1.39 7.15 -22.22
CA MET A 850 2.48 6.80 -23.14
C MET A 850 3.57 6.00 -22.42
N ARG A 851 4.13 5.00 -23.12
CA ARG A 851 5.36 4.30 -22.74
C ARG A 851 6.23 4.05 -23.98
N HIS A 852 7.55 4.09 -23.80
CA HIS A 852 8.50 3.59 -24.80
C HIS A 852 8.41 2.06 -24.87
N ILE A 853 8.47 1.49 -26.08
CA ILE A 853 8.49 0.04 -26.29
C ILE A 853 9.92 -0.43 -26.56
N ALA A 854 10.56 0.18 -27.56
CA ALA A 854 11.85 -0.25 -28.08
C ALA A 854 12.50 0.84 -28.94
N ASN A 855 13.82 0.75 -29.08
CA ASN A 855 14.57 1.47 -30.11
C ASN A 855 14.94 0.49 -31.23
N LEU A 856 14.51 0.79 -32.46
CA LEU A 856 14.74 -0.03 -33.65
C LEU A 856 16.23 -0.23 -33.93
N GLY A 857 17.04 0.82 -33.79
CA GLY A 857 18.50 0.76 -33.93
C GLY A 857 19.20 -0.18 -32.92
N VAL A 858 18.57 -0.49 -31.79
CA VAL A 858 19.06 -1.49 -30.81
C VAL A 858 18.58 -2.91 -31.16
N ILE A 859 17.47 -3.05 -31.88
CA ILE A 859 16.96 -4.35 -32.37
C ILE A 859 17.73 -4.79 -33.62
N SER A 860 18.03 -3.87 -34.54
CA SER A 860 18.74 -4.15 -35.81
C SER A 860 20.26 -4.37 -35.66
N GLN A 861 20.75 -4.47 -34.42
CA GLN A 861 22.14 -4.81 -34.08
C GLN A 861 22.28 -6.24 -33.52
N ASN A 862 21.22 -7.05 -33.56
CA ASN A 862 21.19 -8.50 -33.28
C ASN A 862 20.70 -9.30 -34.50
#